data_AF-A0AAD0YAX7-F1
#
_entry.id   AF-A0AAD0YAX7-F1
#
_cell.length_a   1.000
_cell.length_b   1.000
_cell.length_c   1.000
_cell.angle_alpha   90.00
_cell.angle_beta   90.00
_cell.angle_gamma   90.00
#
_symmetry.space_group_name_H-M   'P 1'
#
loop_
_entity.id
_entity.type
_entity.pdbx_description
1 polymer ?
#
loop_
_entity_poly.entity_id
_entity_poly.type
_entity_poly.pdbx_seq_one_letter_code
_entity_poly.pdbx_strand_id
1 'polypeptide(L)'
;MLEFSHIVYDIVIWLYLLYGTAVAIIYGWVGIYALGAVLRYKKENVFTDYSIIAANPNAPVFSLLAPAYNEGMTIVENVRSLLSLYYHNLEIIIINDGSKDDSMQKLIEAYDLECVSYFVQGKIETNKIKGIYKSRNQAFRKLIVVDKENGGKADALNVGINVSSGEYLVCIDVDCILEQDAILRLAKPFLEQTDKKIIACGGVIRLANNCVIEDGKVVSVNMPKTLLGRTQALEYIRAFVLGRMAWSRASGLILISGAFGVFDRKIVLDCGGYDRNTVGEDMELVVRMRKYMEERNEPYEVITIPDPLCWTEVPETKDILKKQRNRWMRGTIETLWKHRKMMFNPKYKKLGMISLPYWFFFEFLGPLVEFSGYIVFIIFLLLGIINWPFFFVLFALVLSMGFLYSVYGILVDMVSRQVYGKRKDFFALIGTAFSEPFYFHPIVVKAGVNGFIDYFKKSHGWGEMTRQGFNQNTKNLPLKEKIWAILKHGLKKWGAVASVFSALFLVGILAEWLWYQYMFTKVETSVVAGSLFADNILFIFELMFGFGILYLIINFIKESWAKTLAIAACGLVVVLQYILFLYFSETGNLLGADLIYYSKEEMKQILQASGMLNFKNYALFAILLAVSFIPLWMSGRSGFKSIYPGVAFLSLGLIAFFIPAEAMHPASLVNADEFSQNAAKSKWEYFFIANEENFISDHPEIKEFFGGDEEMASTNTMLNEAFPFWKKEDTPDFLGAYLNKSEEVPNLVFVVLEGFGHAYTSPKGYVGNFTPFLNSLSNQSLSWENGLSTAGRTFAALPSLTGSLPFGKNGFLETEEIPDHFNLFNILQANGFETGFYYGGNLNFDNYRDFLKYSKVSHIVDIASYGEGYKRLPANYEGDSWGYEDQAVFRKALEVQKVQSKPYFNMILTLSTHNPFLINNKAYYEKMYNERLGSNLLTPEQKKWAGQYKNQLISILNADDALKQFFENYRKRPDFAKTIFFITGDHSMPEILIQDKIDRFHVPMMIYSPLLKGPKKFLKTAGHFDVAPSFLAYYRKNYNLNTPSTVAWVGKGLSSDSEINKSDYPIMQSKSLLTDFVSDKYYLHDNKLFILNNLNEEGYENSDVLKKIKGRFDQFKSMNSKFYQTKKLMPDSVFTNFRKKTGG
;
A
#
# COMPACT_ATOMS: atom_id res chain seq x y z
N MET A 1 -28.51 7.26 19.02
CA MET A 1 -27.03 7.46 18.88
C MET A 1 -26.67 8.32 17.67
N LEU A 2 -27.33 8.18 16.52
CA LEU A 2 -27.01 8.93 15.28
C LEU A 2 -27.17 10.47 15.39
N GLU A 3 -28.19 10.99 16.10
CA GLU A 3 -28.40 12.44 16.22
C GLU A 3 -27.31 13.16 17.05
N PHE A 4 -26.86 12.57 18.16
CA PHE A 4 -25.82 13.16 18.99
C PHE A 4 -24.47 13.23 18.24
N SER A 5 -24.12 12.19 17.48
CA SER A 5 -22.92 12.20 16.64
C SER A 5 -22.98 13.27 15.53
N HIS A 6 -24.15 13.52 14.95
CA HIS A 6 -24.32 14.59 13.95
C HIS A 6 -24.15 15.98 14.57
N ILE A 7 -24.72 16.23 15.76
CA ILE A 7 -24.55 17.50 16.48
C ILE A 7 -23.07 17.74 16.82
N VAL A 8 -22.37 16.72 17.32
CA VAL A 8 -20.93 16.82 17.62
C VAL A 8 -20.11 17.08 16.36
N TYR A 9 -20.44 16.42 15.25
CA TYR A 9 -19.81 16.66 13.94
C TYR A 9 -19.97 18.12 13.50
N ASP A 10 -21.19 18.65 13.53
CA ASP A 10 -21.47 20.03 13.12
C ASP A 10 -20.74 21.05 14.00
N ILE A 11 -20.79 20.87 15.33
CA ILE A 11 -20.09 21.76 16.28
C ILE A 11 -18.59 21.80 15.96
N VAL A 12 -17.96 20.64 15.76
CA VAL A 12 -16.53 20.57 15.47
C VAL A 12 -16.20 21.26 14.15
N ILE A 13 -16.97 21.02 13.09
CA ILE A 13 -16.77 21.67 11.79
C ILE A 13 -16.93 23.19 11.89
N TRP A 14 -17.98 23.68 12.58
CA TRP A 14 -18.20 25.11 12.78
C TRP A 14 -17.08 25.77 13.59
N LEU A 15 -16.53 25.09 14.61
CA LEU A 15 -15.38 25.60 15.37
C LEU A 15 -14.14 25.79 14.47
N TYR A 16 -13.82 24.80 13.62
CA TYR A 16 -12.71 24.92 12.67
C TYR A 16 -12.96 25.99 11.60
N LEU A 17 -14.21 26.12 11.13
CA LEU A 17 -14.57 27.14 10.15
C LEU A 17 -14.44 28.55 10.74
N LEU A 18 -14.93 28.76 11.97
CA LEU A 18 -14.79 30.03 12.70
C LEU A 18 -13.33 30.37 12.94
N TYR A 19 -12.52 29.40 13.38
CA TYR A 19 -11.09 29.59 13.60
C TYR A 19 -10.37 29.94 12.29
N GLY A 20 -10.60 29.17 11.21
CA GLY A 20 -10.03 29.43 9.90
C GLY A 20 -10.43 30.80 9.34
N THR A 21 -11.68 31.20 9.52
CA THR A 21 -12.18 32.53 9.12
C THR A 21 -11.52 33.65 9.92
N ALA A 22 -11.32 33.46 11.23
CA ALA A 22 -10.63 34.44 12.07
C ALA A 22 -9.16 34.60 11.64
N VAL A 23 -8.44 33.50 11.42
CA VAL A 23 -7.07 33.52 10.87
C VAL A 23 -7.03 34.26 9.54
N ALA A 24 -8.00 33.98 8.67
CA ALA A 24 -8.09 34.60 7.35
C ALA A 24 -8.21 36.14 7.43
N ILE A 25 -9.13 36.62 8.27
CA ILE A 25 -9.35 38.05 8.50
C ILE A 25 -8.10 38.71 9.08
N ILE A 26 -7.45 38.07 10.05
CA ILE A 26 -6.27 38.63 10.71
C ILE A 26 -5.09 38.73 9.74
N TYR A 27 -4.80 37.69 8.96
CA TYR A 27 -3.72 37.76 7.96
C TYR A 27 -4.03 38.73 6.82
N GLY A 28 -5.30 38.87 6.42
CA GLY A 28 -5.73 39.96 5.52
C GLY A 28 -5.42 41.34 6.11
N TRP A 29 -5.77 41.56 7.37
CA TRP A 29 -5.47 42.81 8.08
C TRP A 29 -3.96 43.07 8.21
N VAL A 30 -3.17 42.06 8.60
CA VAL A 30 -1.70 42.14 8.69
C VAL A 30 -1.11 42.52 7.34
N GLY A 31 -1.54 41.89 6.25
CA GLY A 31 -1.05 42.19 4.90
C GLY A 31 -1.25 43.66 4.52
N ILE A 32 -2.47 44.17 4.69
CA ILE A 32 -2.82 45.57 4.36
C ILE A 32 -2.03 46.56 5.23
N TYR A 33 -1.96 46.32 6.54
CA TYR A 33 -1.25 47.21 7.48
C TYR A 33 0.26 47.21 7.25
N ALA A 34 0.85 46.06 6.91
CA ALA A 34 2.26 45.92 6.59
C ALA A 34 2.63 46.74 5.34
N LEU A 35 1.87 46.60 4.25
CA LEU A 35 2.13 47.37 3.04
C LEU A 35 2.04 48.87 3.30
N GLY A 36 1.03 49.32 4.05
CA GLY A 36 0.91 50.72 4.45
C GLY A 36 2.06 51.22 5.34
N ALA A 37 2.66 50.34 6.16
CA ALA A 37 3.83 50.66 6.97
C ALA A 37 5.11 50.74 6.12
N VAL A 38 5.32 49.79 5.20
CA VAL A 38 6.45 49.76 4.26
C VAL A 38 6.45 50.98 3.34
N LEU A 39 5.30 51.32 2.74
CA LEU A 39 5.18 52.49 1.85
C LEU A 39 5.45 53.80 2.59
N ARG A 40 5.00 53.92 3.85
CA ARG A 40 5.29 55.09 4.70
C ARG A 40 6.79 55.20 4.95
N TYR A 41 7.43 54.13 5.41
CA TYR A 41 8.87 54.10 5.66
C TYR A 41 9.67 54.46 4.41
N LYS A 42 9.27 53.94 3.24
CA LYS A 42 9.92 54.27 1.97
C LYS A 42 9.80 55.75 1.64
N LYS A 43 8.62 56.34 1.80
CA LYS A 43 8.37 57.76 1.57
C LYS A 43 9.19 58.66 2.51
N GLU A 44 9.25 58.30 3.79
CA GLU A 44 10.00 59.04 4.81
C GLU A 44 11.52 58.95 4.60
N ASN A 45 12.01 57.92 3.90
CA ASN A 45 13.45 57.71 3.67
C ASN A 45 13.96 58.10 2.28
N VAL A 46 13.14 58.71 1.41
CA VAL A 46 13.57 59.13 0.06
C VAL A 46 14.68 60.18 0.11
N PHE A 47 14.67 61.07 1.11
CA PHE A 47 15.57 62.22 1.22
C PHE A 47 16.51 62.15 2.44
N THR A 48 16.62 60.99 3.09
CA THR A 48 17.47 60.84 4.28
C THR A 48 18.93 60.66 3.89
N ASP A 49 19.80 61.56 4.36
CA ASP A 49 21.25 61.42 4.24
C ASP A 49 21.86 60.90 5.56
N TYR A 50 22.24 59.62 5.57
CA TYR A 50 22.84 58.96 6.73
C TYR A 50 24.27 59.45 7.06
N SER A 51 24.94 60.14 6.14
CA SER A 51 26.27 60.72 6.40
C SER A 51 26.22 61.84 7.45
N ILE A 52 25.10 62.58 7.50
CA ILE A 52 24.84 63.62 8.50
C ILE A 52 24.75 63.01 9.90
N ILE A 53 24.08 61.87 10.05
CA ILE A 53 23.99 61.16 11.33
C ILE A 53 25.37 60.64 11.76
N ALA A 54 26.15 60.10 10.83
CA ALA A 54 27.49 59.56 11.10
C ALA A 54 28.49 60.62 11.59
N ALA A 55 28.35 61.87 11.12
CA ALA A 55 29.21 62.99 11.48
C ALA A 55 28.70 63.83 12.68
N ASN A 56 27.50 63.57 13.18
CA ASN A 56 26.89 64.38 14.24
C ASN A 56 27.48 64.04 15.62
N PRO A 57 28.18 64.98 16.30
CA PRO A 57 28.74 64.72 17.62
C PRO A 57 27.68 64.53 18.71
N ASN A 58 26.45 65.04 18.49
CA ASN A 58 25.30 64.88 19.38
C ASN A 58 24.48 63.62 19.06
N ALA A 59 24.97 62.73 18.19
CA ALA A 59 24.30 61.47 17.93
C ALA A 59 24.27 60.59 19.21
N PRO A 60 23.19 59.84 19.47
CA PRO A 60 23.05 59.07 20.70
C PRO A 60 24.14 58.01 20.84
N VAL A 61 24.54 57.74 22.08
CA VAL A 61 25.56 56.72 22.40
C VAL A 61 24.91 55.35 22.46
N PHE A 62 25.44 54.38 21.70
CA PHE A 62 24.98 53.00 21.69
C PHE A 62 25.97 52.05 22.34
N SER A 63 25.43 51.10 23.11
CA SER A 63 26.16 50.01 23.75
C SER A 63 25.79 48.68 23.14
N LEU A 64 26.66 48.14 22.30
CA LEU A 64 26.44 46.84 21.66
C LEU A 64 26.88 45.72 22.59
N LEU A 65 25.95 44.85 22.96
CA LEU A 65 26.14 43.71 23.86
C LEU A 65 26.08 42.41 23.05
N ALA A 66 27.17 41.65 23.05
CA ALA A 66 27.25 40.36 22.37
C ALA A 66 27.71 39.25 23.35
N PRO A 67 26.79 38.41 23.86
CA PRO A 67 27.14 37.26 24.69
C PRO A 67 27.76 36.15 23.83
N ALA A 68 28.83 35.53 24.33
CA ALA A 68 29.57 34.45 23.69
C ALA A 68 29.76 33.27 24.64
N TYR A 69 29.53 32.05 24.14
CA TYR A 69 29.77 30.81 24.87
C TYR A 69 30.26 29.71 23.94
N ASN A 70 31.50 29.26 24.13
CA ASN A 70 32.15 28.25 23.30
C ASN A 70 32.22 28.62 21.80
N GLU A 71 32.68 29.83 21.50
CA GLU A 71 32.76 30.41 20.15
C GLU A 71 34.19 30.43 19.58
N GLY A 72 35.11 29.63 20.11
CA GLY A 72 36.54 29.73 19.83
C GLY A 72 36.90 29.60 18.35
N MET A 73 36.07 28.95 17.53
CA MET A 73 36.32 28.83 16.10
C MET A 73 36.08 30.13 15.30
N THR A 74 35.18 31.01 15.75
CA THR A 74 34.68 32.16 14.96
C THR A 74 34.77 33.50 15.69
N ILE A 75 34.98 33.49 17.01
CA ILE A 75 34.89 34.68 17.88
C ILE A 75 35.77 35.85 17.42
N VAL A 76 36.97 35.59 16.90
CA VAL A 76 37.87 36.64 16.43
C VAL A 76 37.29 37.35 15.21
N GLU A 77 36.80 36.60 14.22
CA GLU A 77 36.20 37.15 13.00
C GLU A 77 34.90 37.91 13.31
N ASN A 78 34.07 37.38 14.20
CA ASN A 78 32.84 38.02 14.64
C ASN A 78 33.09 39.38 15.32
N VAL A 79 34.04 39.43 16.26
CA VAL A 79 34.42 40.71 16.91
C VAL A 79 35.00 41.70 15.90
N ARG A 80 35.75 41.22 14.90
CA ARG A 80 36.28 42.07 13.83
C ARG A 80 35.17 42.68 13.00
N SER A 81 34.13 41.90 12.68
CA SER A 81 32.93 42.39 11.98
C SER A 81 32.24 43.50 12.78
N LEU A 82 32.03 43.30 14.09
CA LEU A 82 31.42 44.31 14.97
C LEU A 82 32.25 45.59 15.08
N LEU A 83 33.58 45.47 15.16
CA LEU A 83 34.49 46.62 15.18
C LEU A 83 34.47 47.42 13.87
N SER A 84 34.02 46.82 12.78
CA SER A 84 33.91 47.47 11.47
C SER A 84 32.63 48.29 11.27
N LEU A 85 31.74 48.36 12.26
CA LEU A 85 30.49 49.14 12.20
C LEU A 85 30.74 50.65 12.12
N TYR A 86 30.03 51.32 11.21
CA TYR A 86 30.23 52.74 10.88
C TYR A 86 29.38 53.62 11.78
N TYR A 87 29.79 53.80 13.04
CA TYR A 87 29.12 54.73 13.97
C TYR A 87 30.12 55.33 14.97
N HIS A 88 30.09 56.66 15.15
CA HIS A 88 31.08 57.36 15.98
C HIS A 88 30.93 57.00 17.48
N ASN A 89 29.71 57.17 18.02
CA ASN A 89 29.37 57.01 19.43
C ASN A 89 28.93 55.56 19.76
N LEU A 90 29.81 54.59 19.48
CA LEU A 90 29.54 53.15 19.70
C LEU A 90 30.57 52.55 20.67
N GLU A 91 30.07 51.85 21.69
CA GLU A 91 30.86 50.90 22.50
C GLU A 91 30.44 49.46 22.19
N ILE A 92 31.40 48.53 22.20
CA ILE A 92 31.21 47.11 21.88
C ILE A 92 31.64 46.29 23.09
N ILE A 93 30.69 45.56 23.68
CA ILE A 93 30.88 44.76 24.88
C ILE A 93 30.66 43.29 24.52
N ILE A 94 31.74 42.52 24.55
CA ILE A 94 31.72 41.07 24.35
C ILE A 94 31.68 40.40 25.73
N ILE A 95 30.67 39.57 25.98
CA ILE A 95 30.50 38.91 27.28
C ILE A 95 30.80 37.42 27.12
N ASN A 96 31.98 36.99 27.55
CA ASN A 96 32.35 35.57 27.60
C ASN A 96 31.63 34.90 28.79
N ASP A 97 30.53 34.19 28.51
CA ASP A 97 29.65 33.59 29.52
C ASP A 97 30.21 32.27 30.08
N GLY A 98 31.46 32.27 30.54
CA GLY A 98 32.10 31.10 31.13
C GLY A 98 32.37 29.98 30.13
N SER A 99 32.83 30.32 28.91
CA SER A 99 33.23 29.36 27.89
C SER A 99 34.22 28.33 28.44
N LYS A 100 34.08 27.09 27.96
CA LYS A 100 34.91 25.93 28.30
C LYS A 100 35.99 25.64 27.24
N ASP A 101 35.96 26.36 26.12
CA ASP A 101 36.94 26.27 25.04
C ASP A 101 37.96 27.43 25.10
N ASP A 102 38.70 27.64 24.01
CA ASP A 102 39.74 28.66 23.89
C ASP A 102 39.24 30.06 23.45
N SER A 103 37.92 30.33 23.53
CA SER A 103 37.32 31.62 23.11
C SER A 103 37.99 32.83 23.73
N MET A 104 38.17 32.83 25.06
CA MET A 104 38.73 33.97 25.78
C MET A 104 40.22 34.16 25.47
N GLN A 105 40.96 33.05 25.36
CA GLN A 105 42.39 33.10 25.01
C GLN A 105 42.59 33.73 23.63
N LYS A 106 41.81 33.31 22.64
CA LYS A 106 41.85 33.88 21.28
C LYS A 106 41.51 35.36 21.24
N LEU A 107 40.54 35.80 22.05
CA LEU A 107 40.22 37.23 22.17
C LEU A 107 41.39 38.04 22.75
N ILE A 108 42.04 37.51 23.80
CA ILE A 108 43.20 38.16 24.43
C ILE A 108 44.34 38.32 23.42
N GLU A 109 44.68 37.23 22.72
CA GLU A 109 45.78 37.20 21.75
C GLU A 109 45.49 38.08 20.52
N ALA A 110 44.28 38.01 19.95
CA ALA A 110 43.96 38.71 18.72
C ALA A 110 43.80 40.24 18.88
N TYR A 111 43.40 40.70 20.07
CA TYR A 111 43.08 42.11 20.32
C TYR A 111 43.98 42.78 21.38
N ASP A 112 45.08 42.13 21.77
CA ASP A 112 46.05 42.64 22.77
C ASP A 112 45.34 43.16 24.04
N LEU A 113 44.52 42.28 24.63
CA LEU A 113 43.66 42.63 25.76
C LEU A 113 44.41 42.49 27.09
N GLU A 114 44.25 43.48 27.97
CA GLU A 114 44.71 43.43 29.36
C GLU A 114 43.54 43.59 30.34
N CYS A 115 43.65 42.93 31.49
CA CYS A 115 42.66 43.07 32.56
C CYS A 115 42.81 44.45 33.23
N VAL A 116 41.70 45.16 33.37
CA VAL A 116 41.66 46.52 33.92
C VAL A 116 40.68 46.62 35.09
N SER A 117 40.96 47.53 36.03
CA SER A 117 39.95 47.95 37.00
C SER A 117 38.89 48.78 36.29
N TYR A 118 37.63 48.36 36.34
CA TYR A 118 36.53 48.99 35.62
C TYR A 118 35.34 49.23 36.56
N PHE A 119 34.75 50.42 36.49
CA PHE A 119 33.59 50.78 37.30
C PHE A 119 32.29 50.28 36.64
N VAL A 120 31.64 49.30 37.28
CA VAL A 120 30.36 48.74 36.82
C VAL A 120 29.21 49.63 37.30
N GLN A 121 28.40 50.16 36.37
CA GLN A 121 27.42 51.20 36.65
C GLN A 121 26.06 50.65 37.14
N GLY A 122 25.60 49.56 36.53
CA GLY A 122 24.30 48.97 36.85
C GLY A 122 24.31 48.11 38.12
N LYS A 123 23.10 47.80 38.61
CA LYS A 123 22.87 47.05 39.87
C LYS A 123 22.01 45.81 39.67
N ILE A 124 21.85 45.33 38.43
CA ILE A 124 21.09 44.11 38.15
C ILE A 124 21.87 42.92 38.74
N GLU A 125 21.18 41.98 39.38
CA GLU A 125 21.79 40.77 39.92
C GLU A 125 22.30 39.86 38.80
N THR A 126 23.57 39.46 38.86
CA THR A 126 24.22 38.61 37.86
C THR A 126 25.15 37.59 38.51
N ASN A 127 25.53 36.55 37.77
CA ASN A 127 26.66 35.71 38.18
C ASN A 127 27.96 36.51 38.21
N LYS A 128 28.96 35.98 38.93
CA LYS A 128 30.21 36.68 39.24
C LYS A 128 31.02 36.99 37.97
N ILE A 129 31.47 38.24 37.86
CA ILE A 129 32.45 38.69 36.87
C ILE A 129 33.85 38.26 37.34
N LYS A 130 34.60 37.58 36.47
CA LYS A 130 35.98 37.15 36.72
C LYS A 130 36.99 38.26 36.40
N GLY A 131 36.76 39.00 35.32
CA GLY A 131 37.61 40.11 34.90
C GLY A 131 37.00 40.92 33.76
N ILE A 132 37.40 42.19 33.65
CA ILE A 132 37.04 43.08 32.55
C ILE A 132 38.32 43.48 31.83
N TYR A 133 38.32 43.38 30.52
CA TYR A 133 39.49 43.53 29.68
C TYR A 133 39.30 44.64 28.64
N LYS A 134 40.37 45.38 28.38
CA LYS A 134 40.45 46.40 27.32
C LYS A 134 41.70 46.19 26.49
N SER A 135 41.66 46.58 25.22
CA SER A 135 42.82 46.53 24.34
C SER A 135 43.83 47.62 24.67
N ARG A 136 45.11 47.29 24.63
CA ARG A 136 46.21 48.27 24.65
C ARG A 136 46.32 49.05 23.33
N ASN A 137 45.79 48.49 22.24
CA ASN A 137 45.78 49.11 20.94
C ASN A 137 44.63 50.12 20.82
N GLN A 138 44.95 51.39 20.58
CA GLN A 138 43.96 52.46 20.45
C GLN A 138 42.95 52.25 19.31
N ALA A 139 43.30 51.47 18.27
CA ALA A 139 42.37 51.12 17.20
C ALA A 139 41.15 50.34 17.72
N PHE A 140 41.29 49.60 18.83
CA PHE A 140 40.23 48.80 19.44
C PHE A 140 39.69 49.45 20.72
N ARG A 141 39.87 50.76 20.93
CA ARG A 141 39.43 51.48 22.14
C ARG A 141 37.93 51.34 22.48
N LYS A 142 37.11 51.00 21.47
CA LYS A 142 35.66 50.78 21.62
C LYS A 142 35.32 49.38 22.14
N LEU A 143 36.27 48.45 22.18
CA LEU A 143 36.09 47.06 22.62
C LEU A 143 36.27 46.92 24.13
N ILE A 144 35.28 46.31 24.78
CA ILE A 144 35.30 45.86 26.17
C ILE A 144 34.99 44.37 26.15
N VAL A 145 35.82 43.55 26.81
CA VAL A 145 35.55 42.12 26.95
C VAL A 145 35.35 41.80 28.43
N VAL A 146 34.25 41.12 28.75
CA VAL A 146 33.90 40.73 30.13
C VAL A 146 33.95 39.22 30.23
N ASP A 147 34.80 38.69 31.10
CA ASP A 147 34.83 37.27 31.44
C ASP A 147 34.06 37.03 32.74
N LYS A 148 33.16 36.04 32.75
CA LYS A 148 32.28 35.74 33.89
C LYS A 148 32.09 34.23 34.11
N GLU A 149 31.48 33.88 35.24
CA GLU A 149 30.95 32.52 35.46
C GLU A 149 29.70 32.29 34.61
N ASN A 150 29.52 31.09 34.05
CA ASN A 150 28.39 30.78 33.16
C ASN A 150 27.04 31.02 33.85
N GLY A 151 26.15 31.76 33.20
CA GLY A 151 24.80 32.06 33.71
C GLY A 151 23.69 31.98 32.66
N GLY A 152 24.04 31.69 31.41
CA GLY A 152 23.12 31.71 30.27
C GLY A 152 22.98 33.10 29.66
N LYS A 153 22.36 33.16 28.47
CA LYS A 153 22.24 34.38 27.65
C LYS A 153 21.64 35.57 28.41
N ALA A 154 20.55 35.38 29.14
CA ALA A 154 19.89 36.45 29.91
C ALA A 154 20.83 37.06 30.97
N ASP A 155 21.58 36.22 31.70
CA ASP A 155 22.53 36.67 32.72
C ASP A 155 23.75 37.36 32.09
N ALA A 156 24.26 36.84 30.97
CA ALA A 156 25.33 37.48 30.21
C ALA A 156 24.94 38.86 29.66
N LEU A 157 23.71 39.00 29.14
CA LEU A 157 23.18 40.29 28.72
C LEU A 157 23.02 41.25 29.92
N ASN A 158 22.57 40.78 31.08
CA ASN A 158 22.49 41.60 32.29
C ASN A 158 23.86 42.11 32.76
N VAL A 159 24.92 41.29 32.65
CA VAL A 159 26.29 41.75 32.89
C VAL A 159 26.67 42.86 31.90
N GLY A 160 26.37 42.66 30.62
CA GLY A 160 26.56 43.70 29.60
C GLY A 160 25.83 45.00 29.91
N ILE A 161 24.56 44.93 30.36
CA ILE A 161 23.76 46.09 30.77
C ILE A 161 24.43 46.81 31.95
N ASN A 162 24.91 46.08 32.95
CA ASN A 162 25.57 46.68 34.11
C ASN A 162 26.87 47.40 33.75
N VAL A 163 27.64 46.86 32.78
CA VAL A 163 28.93 47.43 32.33
C VAL A 163 28.73 48.59 31.35
N SER A 164 27.63 48.59 30.59
CA SER A 164 27.35 49.58 29.54
C SER A 164 27.25 51.02 30.02
N SER A 165 27.62 51.97 29.17
CA SER A 165 27.56 53.42 29.44
C SER A 165 26.65 54.21 28.48
N GLY A 166 26.25 53.64 27.34
CA GLY A 166 25.43 54.30 26.32
C GLY A 166 23.97 54.50 26.72
N GLU A 167 23.29 55.43 26.05
CA GLU A 167 21.87 55.71 26.27
C GLU A 167 20.97 54.55 25.83
N TYR A 168 21.39 53.85 24.79
CA TYR A 168 20.66 52.76 24.17
C TYR A 168 21.51 51.49 24.10
N LEU A 169 20.88 50.36 24.39
CA LEU A 169 21.50 49.03 24.36
C LEU A 169 21.19 48.37 23.03
N VAL A 170 22.19 47.86 22.33
CA VAL A 170 22.04 47.06 21.12
C VAL A 170 22.38 45.62 21.47
N CYS A 171 21.38 44.75 21.52
CA CYS A 171 21.58 43.33 21.83
C CYS A 171 21.68 42.53 20.52
N ILE A 172 22.75 41.76 20.38
CA ILE A 172 23.01 40.91 19.21
C ILE A 172 23.46 39.52 19.67
N ASP A 173 23.21 38.49 18.87
CA ASP A 173 23.97 37.24 18.99
C ASP A 173 25.38 37.44 18.39
N VAL A 174 26.42 36.94 19.05
CA VAL A 174 27.81 37.17 18.62
C VAL A 174 28.14 36.54 17.27
N ASP A 175 27.36 35.56 16.82
CA ASP A 175 27.52 34.86 15.54
C ASP A 175 26.69 35.49 14.39
N CYS A 176 26.10 36.67 14.61
CA CYS A 176 25.40 37.42 13.59
C CYS A 176 26.31 38.42 12.88
N ILE A 177 26.07 38.61 11.57
CA ILE A 177 26.79 39.59 10.76
C ILE A 177 25.89 40.80 10.54
N LEU A 178 26.33 41.97 10.99
CA LEU A 178 25.60 43.21 10.80
C LEU A 178 26.03 43.95 9.53
N GLU A 179 25.08 44.63 8.89
CA GLU A 179 25.41 45.61 7.86
C GLU A 179 26.23 46.76 8.47
N GLN A 180 27.19 47.28 7.73
CA GLN A 180 28.13 48.27 8.28
C GLN A 180 27.44 49.57 8.74
N ASP A 181 26.34 49.94 8.09
CA ASP A 181 25.51 51.10 8.41
C ASP A 181 24.31 50.77 9.33
N ALA A 182 24.27 49.55 9.91
CA ALA A 182 23.12 49.06 10.67
C ALA A 182 22.75 49.96 11.87
N ILE A 183 23.77 50.41 12.61
CA ILE A 183 23.58 51.29 13.78
C ILE A 183 23.10 52.68 13.35
N LEU A 184 23.58 53.22 12.22
CA LEU A 184 23.12 54.51 11.69
C LEU A 184 21.63 54.48 11.36
N ARG A 185 21.15 53.41 10.73
CA ARG A 185 19.74 53.22 10.39
C ARG A 185 18.87 53.06 11.62
N LEU A 186 19.36 52.36 12.64
CA LEU A 186 18.65 52.20 13.91
C LEU A 186 18.67 53.45 14.79
N ALA A 187 19.64 54.34 14.64
CA ALA A 187 19.69 55.60 15.36
C ALA A 187 18.59 56.57 14.90
N LYS A 188 18.22 56.51 13.61
CA LYS A 188 17.27 57.44 13.00
C LYS A 188 15.94 57.56 13.75
N PRO A 189 15.21 56.47 14.09
CA PRO A 189 13.95 56.62 14.81
C PRO A 189 14.10 57.34 16.16
N PHE A 190 15.17 57.09 16.91
CA PHE A 190 15.42 57.74 18.20
C PHE A 190 15.74 59.24 18.04
N LEU A 191 16.33 59.64 16.91
CA LEU A 191 16.57 61.05 16.55
C LEU A 191 15.29 61.75 16.05
N GLU A 192 14.40 61.01 15.38
CA GLU A 192 13.10 61.51 14.88
C GLU A 192 11.99 61.44 15.93
N GLN A 193 12.31 60.96 17.14
CA GLN A 193 11.37 60.85 18.24
C GLN A 193 10.78 62.23 18.62
N THR A 194 9.46 62.31 18.77
CA THR A 194 8.75 63.55 19.14
C THR A 194 7.98 63.41 20.47
N ASP A 195 6.66 63.22 20.42
CA ASP A 195 5.75 63.23 21.58
C ASP A 195 5.75 61.92 22.40
N LYS A 196 6.24 60.83 21.82
CA LYS A 196 6.30 59.51 22.46
C LYS A 196 7.71 58.97 22.49
N LYS A 197 8.05 58.34 23.62
CA LYS A 197 9.38 57.75 23.80
C LYS A 197 9.50 56.41 23.08
N ILE A 198 10.51 56.24 22.23
CA ILE A 198 10.83 54.94 21.64
C ILE A 198 11.60 54.15 22.68
N ILE A 199 10.96 53.10 23.22
CA ILE A 199 11.58 52.27 24.26
C ILE A 199 12.29 51.05 23.68
N ALA A 200 11.93 50.63 22.46
CA ALA A 200 12.60 49.57 21.73
C ALA A 200 12.42 49.68 20.22
N CYS A 201 13.44 49.29 19.46
CA CYS A 201 13.45 49.27 18.00
C CYS A 201 14.09 47.97 17.48
N GLY A 202 13.42 47.27 16.56
CA GLY A 202 13.92 46.03 15.94
C GLY A 202 14.31 46.20 14.48
N GLY A 203 15.40 45.57 14.07
CA GLY A 203 15.80 45.45 12.66
C GLY A 203 15.27 44.18 11.99
N VAL A 204 15.26 44.15 10.65
CA VAL A 204 14.93 42.94 9.90
C VAL A 204 16.12 41.99 9.88
N ILE A 205 15.84 40.72 10.20
CA ILE A 205 16.82 39.64 10.14
C ILE A 205 16.68 38.89 8.81
N ARG A 206 17.84 38.56 8.22
CA ARG A 206 17.98 37.78 6.99
C ARG A 206 18.93 36.60 7.19
N LEU A 207 18.95 35.70 6.22
CA LEU A 207 19.64 34.42 6.34
C LEU A 207 21.01 34.45 5.67
N ALA A 208 22.05 34.15 6.46
CA ALA A 208 23.44 34.08 5.99
C ALA A 208 23.75 32.76 5.26
N ASN A 209 22.90 31.73 5.40
CA ASN A 209 23.14 30.41 4.80
C ASN A 209 23.43 30.52 3.29
N ASN A 210 24.61 30.03 2.87
CA ASN A 210 25.11 30.05 1.50
C ASN A 210 25.40 31.44 0.90
N CYS A 211 25.30 32.53 1.68
CA CYS A 211 25.85 33.83 1.28
C CYS A 211 27.38 33.77 1.21
N VAL A 212 27.98 34.63 0.39
CA VAL A 212 29.44 34.80 0.36
C VAL A 212 29.80 35.86 1.40
N ILE A 213 30.59 35.46 2.38
CA ILE A 213 31.06 36.31 3.48
C ILE A 213 32.56 36.44 3.36
N GLU A 214 33.06 37.66 3.29
CA GLU A 214 34.49 37.99 3.25
C GLU A 214 34.74 39.07 4.31
N ASP A 215 35.77 38.87 5.15
CA ASP A 215 36.16 39.80 6.23
C ASP A 215 35.00 40.26 7.14
N GLY A 216 34.06 39.35 7.43
CA GLY A 216 32.90 39.66 8.28
C GLY A 216 31.85 40.53 7.61
N LYS A 217 31.81 40.59 6.27
CA LYS A 217 30.83 41.33 5.46
C LYS A 217 30.14 40.39 4.47
N VAL A 218 28.85 40.59 4.24
CA VAL A 218 28.10 39.87 3.21
C VAL A 218 28.38 40.52 1.85
N VAL A 219 29.22 39.89 1.03
CA VAL A 219 29.61 40.43 -0.30
C VAL A 219 28.64 39.99 -1.39
N SER A 220 28.07 38.78 -1.27
CA SER A 220 27.03 38.30 -2.18
C SER A 220 25.94 37.58 -1.43
N VAL A 221 24.72 38.11 -1.53
CA VAL A 221 23.50 37.48 -1.01
C VAL A 221 23.08 36.33 -1.92
N ASN A 222 22.89 35.16 -1.33
CA ASN A 222 22.36 33.98 -2.03
C ASN A 222 21.21 33.38 -1.24
N MET A 223 20.24 32.82 -1.96
CA MET A 223 19.18 32.04 -1.33
C MET A 223 19.73 30.73 -0.75
N PRO A 224 19.26 30.29 0.43
CA PRO A 224 19.61 28.98 0.95
C PRO A 224 19.30 27.87 -0.06
N LYS A 225 20.25 26.96 -0.27
CA LYS A 225 20.13 25.89 -1.27
C LYS A 225 19.20 24.78 -0.80
N THR A 226 19.20 24.49 0.50
CA THR A 226 18.34 23.47 1.10
C THR A 226 16.89 23.92 1.12
N LEU A 227 15.94 22.99 0.90
CA LEU A 227 14.51 23.31 0.97
C LEU A 227 14.11 23.83 2.36
N LEU A 228 14.73 23.28 3.42
CA LEU A 228 14.50 23.69 4.80
C LEU A 228 14.97 25.14 5.06
N GLY A 229 16.20 25.47 4.64
CA GLY A 229 16.72 26.84 4.75
C GLY A 229 15.90 27.83 3.92
N ARG A 230 15.50 27.45 2.70
CA ARG A 230 14.69 28.30 1.82
C ARG A 230 13.29 28.55 2.38
N THR A 231 12.70 27.55 3.03
CA THR A 231 11.38 27.71 3.66
C THR A 231 11.46 28.66 4.86
N GLN A 232 12.54 28.61 5.64
CA GLN A 232 12.79 29.59 6.69
C GLN A 232 13.02 30.99 6.13
N ALA A 233 13.64 31.14 4.94
CA ALA A 233 13.75 32.43 4.27
C ALA A 233 12.35 33.05 4.02
N LEU A 234 11.42 32.23 3.52
CA LEU A 234 10.03 32.63 3.31
C LEU A 234 9.30 32.94 4.63
N GLU A 235 9.49 32.12 5.67
CA GLU A 235 8.96 32.36 7.01
C GLU A 235 9.46 33.71 7.58
N TYR A 236 10.75 34.03 7.43
CA TYR A 236 11.32 35.28 7.90
C TYR A 236 10.80 36.49 7.11
N ILE A 237 10.58 36.36 5.80
CA ILE A 237 9.90 37.40 5.02
C ILE A 237 8.50 37.66 5.58
N ARG A 238 7.68 36.61 5.79
CA ARG A 238 6.34 36.75 6.38
C ARG A 238 6.40 37.35 7.78
N ALA A 239 7.29 36.87 8.64
CA ALA A 239 7.38 37.31 10.03
C ALA A 239 7.83 38.77 10.14
N PHE A 240 8.92 39.17 9.48
CA PHE A 240 9.51 40.51 9.65
C PHE A 240 8.85 41.56 8.75
N VAL A 241 8.63 41.27 7.47
CA VAL A 241 8.12 42.27 6.52
C VAL A 241 6.63 42.45 6.65
N LEU A 242 5.87 41.36 6.85
CA LEU A 242 4.44 41.46 7.09
C LEU A 242 4.14 41.63 8.59
N GLY A 243 4.43 40.62 9.39
CA GLY A 243 4.04 40.56 10.80
C GLY A 243 4.55 41.73 11.63
N ARG A 244 5.88 41.88 11.77
CA ARG A 244 6.48 42.90 12.64
C ARG A 244 6.11 44.32 12.18
N MET A 245 6.07 44.59 10.89
CA MET A 245 5.67 45.90 10.35
C MET A 245 4.21 46.24 10.65
N ALA A 246 3.28 45.28 10.46
CA ALA A 246 1.87 45.49 10.75
C ALA A 246 1.66 45.74 12.25
N TRP A 247 2.27 44.91 13.11
CA TRP A 247 2.13 45.01 14.55
C TRP A 247 2.86 46.22 15.14
N SER A 248 3.96 46.67 14.56
CA SER A 248 4.61 47.95 14.87
C SER A 248 3.65 49.11 14.64
N ARG A 249 3.08 49.20 13.43
CA ARG A 249 2.08 50.23 13.08
C ARG A 249 0.82 50.19 13.95
N ALA A 250 0.39 48.99 14.35
CA ALA A 250 -0.78 48.81 15.21
C ALA A 250 -0.52 49.10 16.70
N SER A 251 0.74 49.37 17.11
CA SER A 251 1.17 49.43 18.51
C SER A 251 0.92 48.12 19.26
N GLY A 252 1.05 46.98 18.58
CA GLY A 252 0.86 45.64 19.15
C GLY A 252 2.09 44.73 19.07
N LEU A 253 3.26 45.28 18.75
CA LEU A 253 4.51 44.54 18.75
C LEU A 253 4.92 44.17 20.19
N ILE A 254 5.08 42.86 20.46
CA ILE A 254 5.48 42.34 21.78
C ILE A 254 6.80 41.56 21.75
N LEU A 255 7.44 41.48 20.58
CA LEU A 255 8.71 40.80 20.39
C LEU A 255 9.61 41.67 19.53
N ILE A 256 10.79 41.99 20.07
CA ILE A 256 11.97 42.42 19.30
C ILE A 256 12.93 41.23 19.33
N SER A 257 13.51 40.88 18.18
CA SER A 257 14.33 39.67 18.11
C SER A 257 15.61 39.81 18.94
N GLY A 258 15.90 38.80 19.76
CA GLY A 258 17.13 38.71 20.53
C GLY A 258 18.42 38.53 19.71
N ALA A 259 18.33 38.41 18.38
CA ALA A 259 19.49 38.38 17.48
C ALA A 259 19.89 39.78 16.99
N PHE A 260 18.97 40.77 16.99
CA PHE A 260 19.29 42.17 16.74
C PHE A 260 18.16 43.11 17.17
N GLY A 261 18.37 43.84 18.27
CA GLY A 261 17.38 44.78 18.81
C GLY A 261 18.02 45.90 19.62
N VAL A 262 17.34 47.06 19.64
CA VAL A 262 17.75 48.24 20.40
C VAL A 262 16.75 48.53 21.51
N PHE A 263 17.24 48.84 22.70
CA PHE A 263 16.42 49.13 23.88
C PHE A 263 16.90 50.38 24.60
N ASP A 264 15.98 51.16 25.16
CA ASP A 264 16.33 52.26 26.07
C ASP A 264 16.96 51.71 27.36
N ARG A 265 18.21 52.07 27.63
CA ARG A 265 18.98 51.50 28.76
C ARG A 265 18.33 51.80 30.10
N LYS A 266 17.82 53.03 30.27
CA LYS A 266 17.22 53.46 31.53
C LYS A 266 15.96 52.64 31.83
N ILE A 267 15.08 52.47 30.84
CA ILE A 267 13.87 51.67 31.01
C ILE A 267 14.22 50.19 31.29
N VAL A 268 15.24 49.64 30.62
CA VAL A 268 15.69 48.26 30.89
C VAL A 268 16.20 48.10 32.33
N LEU A 269 17.00 49.05 32.82
CA LEU A 269 17.47 49.06 34.21
C LEU A 269 16.30 49.19 35.20
N ASP A 270 15.36 50.11 34.95
CA ASP A 270 14.19 50.34 35.78
C ASP A 270 13.24 49.11 35.80
N CYS A 271 13.25 48.31 34.73
CA CYS A 271 12.51 47.05 34.63
C CYS A 271 13.26 45.84 35.22
N GLY A 272 14.53 46.00 35.62
CA GLY A 272 15.34 44.95 36.23
C GLY A 272 16.12 44.04 35.27
N GLY A 273 16.38 44.47 34.02
CA GLY A 273 17.14 43.68 33.04
C GLY A 273 16.38 42.47 32.47
N TYR A 274 17.05 41.58 31.75
CA TYR A 274 16.50 40.33 31.23
C TYR A 274 16.16 39.34 32.36
N ASP A 275 14.99 38.69 32.29
CA ASP A 275 14.61 37.67 33.28
C ASP A 275 15.38 36.36 33.02
N ARG A 276 16.08 35.89 34.06
CA ARG A 276 16.90 34.68 34.03
C ARG A 276 16.08 33.39 34.07
N ASN A 277 14.79 33.47 34.38
CA ASN A 277 13.91 32.31 34.52
C ASN A 277 13.11 31.99 33.26
N THR A 278 13.33 32.70 32.15
CA THR A 278 12.67 32.44 30.88
C THR A 278 13.66 32.10 29.78
N VAL A 279 13.25 31.20 28.88
CA VAL A 279 13.98 30.89 27.64
C VAL A 279 13.54 31.76 26.45
N GLY A 280 12.59 32.68 26.66
CA GLY A 280 12.14 33.70 25.70
C GLY A 280 12.43 35.10 26.21
N GLU A 281 13.68 35.32 26.63
CA GLU A 281 14.13 36.50 27.37
C GLU A 281 13.88 37.83 26.64
N ASP A 282 13.94 37.81 25.31
CA ASP A 282 13.72 38.96 24.43
C ASP A 282 12.25 39.37 24.35
N MET A 283 11.34 38.40 24.24
CA MET A 283 9.90 38.63 24.27
C MET A 283 9.44 39.16 25.62
N GLU A 284 9.89 38.52 26.70
CA GLU A 284 9.48 38.86 28.06
C GLU A 284 9.89 40.29 28.42
N LEU A 285 11.13 40.69 28.07
CA LEU A 285 11.62 42.04 28.35
C LEU A 285 10.75 43.10 27.66
N VAL A 286 10.41 42.90 26.38
CA VAL A 286 9.55 43.86 25.65
C VAL A 286 8.18 43.98 26.32
N VAL A 287 7.54 42.87 26.65
CA VAL A 287 6.22 42.90 27.33
C VAL A 287 6.32 43.60 28.69
N ARG A 288 7.39 43.35 29.45
CA ARG A 288 7.63 43.96 30.76
C ARG A 288 7.93 45.46 30.68
N MET A 289 8.74 45.90 29.72
CA MET A 289 9.00 47.33 29.49
C MET A 289 7.71 48.06 29.11
N ARG A 290 6.89 47.49 28.22
CA ARG A 290 5.60 48.08 27.88
C ARG A 290 4.64 48.11 29.07
N LYS A 291 4.61 47.05 29.87
CA LYS A 291 3.83 47.00 31.12
C LYS A 291 4.23 48.15 32.04
N TYR A 292 5.53 48.36 32.25
CA TYR A 292 6.08 49.43 33.08
C TYR A 292 5.61 50.81 32.60
N MET A 293 5.65 51.08 31.28
CA MET A 293 5.18 52.34 30.72
C MET A 293 3.66 52.54 30.88
N GLU A 294 2.85 51.50 30.65
CA GLU A 294 1.38 51.58 30.82
C GLU A 294 0.99 51.76 32.29
N GLU A 295 1.70 51.14 33.24
CA GLU A 295 1.44 51.30 34.68
C GLU A 295 1.74 52.71 35.19
N ARG A 296 2.65 53.43 34.52
CA ARG A 296 3.02 54.83 34.80
C ARG A 296 2.29 55.84 33.92
N ASN A 297 1.50 55.35 32.97
CA ASN A 297 0.82 56.15 31.96
C ASN A 297 1.75 57.09 31.17
N GLU A 298 2.97 56.64 30.89
CA GLU A 298 3.96 57.38 30.10
C GLU A 298 3.82 57.00 28.61
N PRO A 299 3.67 57.97 27.68
CA PRO A 299 3.54 57.67 26.24
C PRO A 299 4.81 57.03 25.66
N TYR A 300 4.66 55.90 24.96
CA TYR A 300 5.77 55.15 24.38
C TYR A 300 5.43 54.53 23.03
N GLU A 301 6.47 54.13 22.29
CA GLU A 301 6.37 53.30 21.09
C GLU A 301 7.42 52.18 21.07
N VAL A 302 7.03 51.06 20.46
CA VAL A 302 7.91 49.92 20.16
C VAL A 302 7.77 49.68 18.67
N ILE A 303 8.87 49.85 17.94
CA ILE A 303 8.86 49.91 16.48
C ILE A 303 9.78 48.88 15.85
N THR A 304 9.63 48.69 14.55
CA THR A 304 10.57 47.94 13.71
C THR A 304 10.79 48.69 12.41
N ILE A 305 12.00 48.64 11.88
CA ILE A 305 12.33 49.20 10.57
C ILE A 305 12.50 48.07 9.56
N PRO A 306 12.02 48.21 8.31
CA PRO A 306 11.98 47.14 7.32
C PRO A 306 13.30 46.93 6.56
N ASP A 307 14.37 47.67 6.91
CA ASP A 307 15.70 47.49 6.34
C ASP A 307 16.34 46.20 6.88
N PRO A 308 17.00 45.37 6.03
CA PRO A 308 17.77 44.22 6.48
C PRO A 308 19.06 44.73 7.12
N LEU A 309 19.29 44.38 8.38
CA LEU A 309 20.39 44.95 9.17
C LEU A 309 21.25 43.88 9.84
N CYS A 310 20.78 42.65 9.87
CA CYS A 310 21.42 41.52 10.53
C CYS A 310 21.23 40.23 9.73
N TRP A 311 22.31 39.47 9.58
CA TRP A 311 22.36 38.18 8.91
C TRP A 311 22.72 37.08 9.91
N THR A 312 21.91 36.03 9.96
CA THR A 312 22.08 34.91 10.89
C THR A 312 21.98 33.56 10.17
N GLU A 313 22.57 32.52 10.75
CA GLU A 313 22.39 31.15 10.27
C GLU A 313 21.12 30.51 10.84
N VAL A 314 20.34 29.86 9.97
CA VAL A 314 19.21 29.02 10.37
C VAL A 314 19.53 27.53 10.32
N PRO A 315 18.80 26.71 11.11
CA PRO A 315 18.94 25.25 11.07
C PRO A 315 18.74 24.65 9.67
N GLU A 316 19.73 23.90 9.18
CA GLU A 316 19.60 23.14 7.92
C GLU A 316 19.15 21.68 8.13
N THR A 317 18.96 21.26 9.39
CA THR A 317 18.45 19.93 9.73
C THR A 317 17.15 20.02 10.54
N LYS A 318 16.26 19.02 10.35
CA LYS A 318 14.95 18.98 11.01
C LYS A 318 15.05 18.90 12.53
N ASP A 319 16.06 18.22 13.06
CA ASP A 319 16.15 18.00 14.51
C ASP A 319 16.63 19.24 15.24
N ILE A 320 17.55 20.01 14.64
CA ILE A 320 17.95 21.32 15.18
C ILE A 320 16.78 22.30 15.07
N LEU A 321 16.05 22.31 13.94
CA LEU A 321 14.85 23.14 13.78
C LEU A 321 13.80 22.86 14.86
N LYS A 322 13.51 21.59 15.15
CA LYS A 322 12.55 21.21 16.21
C LYS A 322 12.98 21.74 17.58
N LYS A 323 14.27 21.61 17.93
CA LYS A 323 14.79 22.16 19.20
C LYS A 323 14.61 23.68 19.27
N GLN A 324 14.87 24.38 18.17
CA GLN A 324 14.69 25.82 18.07
C GLN A 324 13.23 26.24 18.24
N ARG A 325 12.30 25.63 17.46
CA ARG A 325 10.86 25.94 17.53
C ARG A 325 10.24 25.55 18.88
N ASN A 326 10.72 24.47 19.50
CA ASN A 326 10.34 24.08 20.86
C ASN A 326 10.74 25.17 21.88
N ARG A 327 11.97 25.70 21.82
CA ARG A 327 12.40 26.84 22.68
C ARG A 327 11.49 28.05 22.47
N TRP A 328 11.23 28.42 21.22
CA TRP A 328 10.38 29.59 20.91
C TRP A 328 8.96 29.43 21.46
N MET A 329 8.39 28.22 21.34
CA MET A 329 7.09 27.92 21.94
C MET A 329 7.14 28.04 23.46
N ARG A 330 8.11 27.41 24.14
CA ARG A 330 8.26 27.51 25.60
C ARG A 330 8.40 28.95 26.09
N GLY A 331 9.23 29.76 25.43
CA GLY A 331 9.37 31.19 25.75
C GLY A 331 8.07 31.99 25.57
N THR A 332 7.28 31.64 24.55
CA THR A 332 5.94 32.22 24.33
C THR A 332 4.98 31.84 25.46
N ILE A 333 4.96 30.55 25.85
CA ILE A 333 4.15 30.04 26.97
C ILE A 333 4.51 30.78 28.27
N GLU A 334 5.81 30.84 28.61
CA GLU A 334 6.32 31.49 29.81
C GLU A 334 5.91 32.96 29.87
N THR A 335 6.13 33.71 28.78
CA THR A 335 5.82 35.14 28.71
C THR A 335 4.32 35.40 28.86
N LEU A 336 3.48 34.72 28.08
CA LEU A 336 2.03 34.90 28.16
C LEU A 336 1.48 34.51 29.54
N TRP A 337 2.00 33.44 30.14
CA TRP A 337 1.57 33.00 31.46
C TRP A 337 1.99 33.97 32.57
N LYS A 338 3.22 34.47 32.52
CA LYS A 338 3.75 35.47 33.47
C LYS A 338 2.95 36.78 33.42
N HIS A 339 2.56 37.20 32.22
CA HIS A 339 1.84 38.45 31.98
C HIS A 339 0.32 38.30 31.82
N ARG A 340 -0.26 37.12 32.11
CA ARG A 340 -1.69 36.81 31.88
C ARG A 340 -2.69 37.81 32.48
N LYS A 341 -2.33 38.49 33.58
CA LYS A 341 -3.18 39.52 34.22
C LYS A 341 -3.37 40.79 33.38
N MET A 342 -2.54 40.99 32.35
CA MET A 342 -2.66 42.09 31.40
C MET A 342 -3.64 41.77 30.27
N MET A 343 -3.87 40.48 29.99
CA MET A 343 -4.74 40.04 28.90
C MET A 343 -6.19 40.37 29.23
N PHE A 344 -6.91 40.96 28.27
CA PHE A 344 -8.28 41.48 28.42
C PHE A 344 -8.45 42.55 29.51
N ASN A 345 -7.35 43.17 29.95
CA ASN A 345 -7.40 44.25 30.92
C ASN A 345 -7.29 45.61 30.19
N PRO A 346 -8.35 46.44 30.21
CA PRO A 346 -8.37 47.70 29.47
C PRO A 346 -7.34 48.72 30.00
N LYS A 347 -6.81 48.56 31.22
CA LYS A 347 -5.71 49.38 31.75
C LYS A 347 -4.49 49.38 30.84
N TYR A 348 -4.23 48.27 30.15
CA TYR A 348 -3.09 48.10 29.26
C TYR A 348 -3.44 48.36 27.79
N LYS A 349 -4.58 49.02 27.51
CA LYS A 349 -4.96 49.52 26.17
C LYS A 349 -4.82 48.42 25.09
N LYS A 350 -4.22 48.75 23.93
CA LYS A 350 -4.04 47.81 22.80
C LYS A 350 -3.14 46.61 23.13
N LEU A 351 -2.21 46.75 24.07
CA LEU A 351 -1.36 45.65 24.52
C LEU A 351 -2.22 44.57 25.21
N GLY A 352 -3.07 44.97 26.16
CA GLY A 352 -3.93 44.06 26.91
C GLY A 352 -5.15 43.56 26.14
N MET A 353 -5.77 44.41 25.32
CA MET A 353 -7.05 44.11 24.67
C MET A 353 -6.94 43.49 23.27
N ILE A 354 -5.80 43.65 22.58
CA ILE A 354 -5.64 43.19 21.19
C ILE A 354 -4.41 42.31 21.05
N SER A 355 -3.25 42.79 21.50
CA SER A 355 -1.96 42.15 21.24
C SER A 355 -1.82 40.82 21.98
N LEU A 356 -1.98 40.83 23.30
CA LEU A 356 -1.89 39.60 24.10
C LEU A 356 -2.98 38.57 23.74
N PRO A 357 -4.25 38.94 23.52
CA PRO A 357 -5.26 38.00 23.02
C PRO A 357 -4.90 37.38 21.66
N TYR A 358 -4.41 38.16 20.69
CA TYR A 358 -3.98 37.60 19.40
C TYR A 358 -2.90 36.52 19.59
N TRP A 359 -1.85 36.84 20.36
CA TRP A 359 -0.76 35.90 20.61
C TRP A 359 -1.24 34.67 21.39
N PHE A 360 -2.23 34.82 22.27
CA PHE A 360 -2.82 33.68 22.97
C PHE A 360 -3.59 32.74 22.03
N PHE A 361 -4.52 33.26 21.22
CA PHE A 361 -5.40 32.41 20.41
C PHE A 361 -4.74 31.87 19.14
N PHE A 362 -3.82 32.61 18.52
CA PHE A 362 -3.31 32.25 17.19
C PHE A 362 -1.85 31.78 17.19
N GLU A 363 -1.00 32.33 18.07
CA GLU A 363 0.41 31.90 18.15
C GLU A 363 0.61 30.79 19.20
N PHE A 364 0.03 30.95 20.39
CA PHE A 364 0.11 29.96 21.47
C PHE A 364 -0.84 28.77 21.23
N LEU A 365 -2.15 28.98 21.04
CA LEU A 365 -3.10 27.87 20.82
C LEU A 365 -3.01 27.25 19.42
N GLY A 366 -2.46 27.96 18.42
CA GLY A 366 -2.47 27.54 17.01
C GLY A 366 -1.99 26.10 16.78
N PRO A 367 -0.79 25.72 17.25
CA PRO A 367 -0.29 24.36 17.07
C PRO A 367 -1.15 23.26 17.70
N LEU A 368 -1.90 23.56 18.78
CA LEU A 368 -2.82 22.60 19.41
C LEU A 368 -4.12 22.45 18.60
N VAL A 369 -4.66 23.55 18.09
CA VAL A 369 -5.85 23.55 17.21
C VAL A 369 -5.56 22.79 15.93
N GLU A 370 -4.41 23.04 15.31
CA GLU A 370 -3.99 22.33 14.10
C GLU A 370 -3.71 20.84 14.36
N PHE A 371 -3.01 20.52 15.47
CA PHE A 371 -2.75 19.13 15.82
C PHE A 371 -4.02 18.33 16.13
N SER A 372 -4.98 18.93 16.84
CA SER A 372 -6.29 18.32 17.07
C SER A 372 -7.06 18.11 15.76
N GLY A 373 -6.85 18.95 14.75
CA GLY A 373 -7.46 18.79 13.43
C GLY A 373 -7.07 17.47 12.76
N TYR A 374 -5.80 17.05 12.89
CA TYR A 374 -5.35 15.74 12.42
C TYR A 374 -6.02 14.58 13.17
N ILE A 375 -6.19 14.71 14.49
CA ILE A 375 -6.85 13.70 15.32
C ILE A 375 -8.32 13.58 14.93
N VAL A 376 -9.03 14.71 14.85
CA VAL A 376 -10.44 14.78 14.42
C VAL A 376 -10.61 14.20 13.02
N PHE A 377 -9.73 14.54 12.08
CA PHE A 377 -9.75 13.98 10.73
C PHE A 377 -9.62 12.46 10.75
N ILE A 378 -8.68 11.89 11.52
CA ILE A 378 -8.53 10.44 11.65
C ILE A 378 -9.80 9.81 12.26
N ILE A 379 -10.37 10.42 13.30
CA ILE A 379 -11.61 9.93 13.91
C ILE A 379 -12.75 9.94 12.88
N PHE A 380 -12.94 11.04 12.15
CA PHE A 380 -14.00 11.15 11.13
C PHE A 380 -13.77 10.17 9.98
N LEU A 381 -12.52 9.93 9.60
CA LEU A 381 -12.14 8.95 8.58
C LEU A 381 -12.50 7.54 9.02
N LEU A 382 -12.15 7.16 10.26
CA LEU A 382 -12.45 5.84 10.83
C LEU A 382 -13.96 5.62 11.01
N LEU A 383 -14.72 6.69 11.28
CA LEU A 383 -16.17 6.65 11.41
C LEU A 383 -16.92 6.73 10.06
N GLY A 384 -16.22 6.99 8.95
CA GLY A 384 -16.84 7.10 7.62
C GLY A 384 -17.77 8.31 7.44
N ILE A 385 -17.63 9.35 8.28
CA ILE A 385 -18.53 10.53 8.31
C ILE A 385 -17.96 11.76 7.59
N ILE A 386 -16.86 11.61 6.83
CA ILE A 386 -16.25 12.72 6.09
C ILE A 386 -17.09 13.05 4.84
N ASN A 387 -17.52 14.31 4.73
CA ASN A 387 -18.02 14.87 3.49
C ASN A 387 -16.82 15.22 2.58
N TRP A 388 -16.47 14.31 1.67
CA TRP A 388 -15.30 14.45 0.80
C TRP A 388 -15.33 15.69 -0.11
N PRO A 389 -16.44 16.03 -0.80
CA PRO A 389 -16.52 17.28 -1.57
C PRO A 389 -16.21 18.52 -0.72
N PHE A 390 -16.85 18.64 0.45
CA PHE A 390 -16.63 19.78 1.35
C PHE A 390 -15.19 19.82 1.87
N PHE A 391 -14.62 18.67 2.25
CA PHE A 391 -13.23 18.55 2.67
C PHE A 391 -12.26 19.05 1.61
N PHE A 392 -12.38 18.60 0.35
CA PHE A 392 -11.45 19.02 -0.70
C PHE A 392 -11.57 20.51 -1.04
N VAL A 393 -12.79 21.06 -1.03
CA VAL A 393 -13.01 22.51 -1.25
C VAL A 393 -12.38 23.33 -0.12
N LEU A 394 -12.65 22.96 1.14
CA LEU A 394 -12.11 23.68 2.30
C LEU A 394 -10.57 23.55 2.36
N PHE A 395 -10.04 22.36 2.10
CA PHE A 395 -8.60 22.11 2.04
C PHE A 395 -7.92 22.94 0.95
N ALA A 396 -8.49 22.96 -0.26
CA ALA A 396 -7.99 23.78 -1.36
C ALA A 396 -8.05 25.27 -1.03
N LEU A 397 -9.13 25.74 -0.38
CA LEU A 397 -9.29 27.13 0.04
C LEU A 397 -8.19 27.54 1.04
N VAL A 398 -7.98 26.76 2.11
CA VAL A 398 -6.97 27.04 3.13
C VAL A 398 -5.56 27.04 2.55
N LEU A 399 -5.24 26.04 1.71
CA LEU A 399 -3.94 25.98 1.03
C LEU A 399 -3.73 27.17 0.08
N SER A 400 -4.74 27.50 -0.73
CA SER A 400 -4.67 28.63 -1.65
C SER A 400 -4.48 29.94 -0.89
N MET A 401 -5.14 30.10 0.25
CA MET A 401 -4.99 31.28 1.09
C MET A 401 -3.56 31.40 1.67
N GLY A 402 -3.01 30.32 2.23
CA GLY A 402 -1.64 30.31 2.76
C GLY A 402 -0.59 30.57 1.68
N PHE A 403 -0.80 30.01 0.49
CA PHE A 403 0.01 30.26 -0.70
C PHE A 403 -0.05 31.73 -1.12
N LEU A 404 -1.25 32.29 -1.29
CA LEU A 404 -1.45 33.69 -1.67
C LEU A 404 -0.86 34.65 -0.64
N TYR A 405 -1.01 34.38 0.65
CA TYR A 405 -0.40 35.20 1.71
C TYR A 405 1.14 35.19 1.64
N SER A 406 1.73 34.05 1.33
CA SER A 406 3.18 33.92 1.15
C SER A 406 3.67 34.65 -0.11
N VAL A 407 2.95 34.52 -1.23
CA VAL A 407 3.23 35.28 -2.47
C VAL A 407 3.12 36.77 -2.22
N TYR A 408 2.08 37.22 -1.50
CA TYR A 408 1.92 38.61 -1.11
C TYR A 408 3.11 39.10 -0.28
N GLY A 409 3.58 38.31 0.69
CA GLY A 409 4.78 38.64 1.47
C GLY A 409 6.03 38.82 0.62
N ILE A 410 6.24 37.96 -0.39
CA ILE A 410 7.35 38.09 -1.35
C ILE A 410 7.22 39.40 -2.14
N LEU A 411 6.01 39.75 -2.60
CA LEU A 411 5.76 40.98 -3.35
C LEU A 411 5.99 42.24 -2.49
N VAL A 412 5.57 42.24 -1.22
CA VAL A 412 5.80 43.36 -0.30
C VAL A 412 7.29 43.51 0.01
N ASP A 413 8.03 42.40 0.17
CA ASP A 413 9.49 42.43 0.34
C ASP A 413 10.19 43.08 -0.87
N MET A 414 9.74 42.78 -2.09
CA MET A 414 10.23 43.44 -3.31
C MET A 414 9.98 44.95 -3.32
N VAL A 415 8.86 45.42 -2.76
CA VAL A 415 8.54 46.85 -2.66
C VAL A 415 9.41 47.56 -1.60
N SER A 416 9.68 46.86 -0.49
CA SER A 416 10.51 47.34 0.63
C SER A 416 11.97 47.49 0.23
N ARG A 417 12.70 46.36 0.18
CA ARG A 417 14.11 46.29 -0.19
C ARG A 417 14.40 44.85 -0.62
N GLN A 418 14.48 44.63 -1.92
CA GLN A 418 14.59 43.30 -2.51
C GLN A 418 15.93 42.64 -2.12
N VAL A 419 15.91 41.75 -1.13
CA VAL A 419 17.11 41.06 -0.64
C VAL A 419 17.54 39.94 -1.58
N TYR A 420 16.59 39.17 -2.11
CA TYR A 420 16.84 38.13 -3.11
C TYR A 420 16.55 38.68 -4.52
N GLY A 421 17.57 39.29 -5.12
CA GLY A 421 17.47 40.04 -6.39
C GLY A 421 17.28 39.20 -7.66
N LYS A 422 17.66 37.91 -7.66
CA LYS A 422 17.74 37.10 -8.88
C LYS A 422 16.36 36.58 -9.28
N ARG A 423 16.02 36.61 -10.59
CA ARG A 423 14.74 36.05 -11.10
C ARG A 423 14.50 34.59 -10.69
N LYS A 424 15.57 33.79 -10.65
CA LYS A 424 15.52 32.39 -10.20
C LYS A 424 15.07 32.26 -8.73
N ASP A 425 15.49 33.19 -7.89
CA ASP A 425 15.19 33.18 -6.46
C ASP A 425 13.71 33.50 -6.21
N PHE A 426 13.12 34.40 -7.02
CA PHE A 426 11.69 34.68 -6.99
C PHE A 426 10.84 33.44 -7.28
N PHE A 427 11.10 32.74 -8.40
CA PHE A 427 10.38 31.51 -8.73
C PHE A 427 10.64 30.40 -7.71
N ALA A 428 11.86 30.33 -7.15
CA ALA A 428 12.18 29.38 -6.09
C ALA A 428 11.37 29.65 -4.81
N LEU A 429 11.16 30.91 -4.42
CA LEU A 429 10.31 31.27 -3.27
C LEU A 429 8.83 30.97 -3.52
N ILE A 430 8.32 31.21 -4.73
CA ILE A 430 6.94 30.81 -5.09
C ILE A 430 6.80 29.29 -5.01
N GLY A 431 7.72 28.52 -5.59
CA GLY A 431 7.71 27.07 -5.47
C GLY A 431 7.80 26.61 -4.01
N THR A 432 8.58 27.31 -3.18
CA THR A 432 8.68 27.04 -1.75
C THR A 432 7.37 27.34 -1.01
N ALA A 433 6.70 28.44 -1.31
CA ALA A 433 5.39 28.78 -0.73
C ALA A 433 4.35 27.68 -0.98
N PHE A 434 4.37 27.06 -2.16
CA PHE A 434 3.49 25.92 -2.45
C PHE A 434 3.87 24.66 -1.65
N SER A 435 5.18 24.39 -1.49
CA SER A 435 5.66 23.18 -0.80
C SER A 435 5.63 23.25 0.73
N GLU A 436 5.64 24.46 1.31
CA GLU A 436 5.78 24.71 2.75
C GLU A 436 4.69 24.03 3.60
N PRO A 437 3.39 24.10 3.24
CA PRO A 437 2.31 23.49 4.02
C PRO A 437 2.43 21.97 4.14
N PHE A 438 3.04 21.30 3.16
CA PHE A 438 3.11 19.84 3.09
C PHE A 438 4.36 19.27 3.80
N TYR A 439 5.41 20.07 3.95
CA TYR A 439 6.71 19.59 4.43
C TYR A 439 7.19 20.29 5.70
N PHE A 440 7.21 21.62 5.72
CA PHE A 440 7.80 22.41 6.80
C PHE A 440 6.80 22.66 7.91
N HIS A 441 5.57 23.06 7.53
CA HIS A 441 4.52 23.41 8.49
C HIS A 441 4.21 22.27 9.48
N PRO A 442 4.04 20.99 9.06
CA PRO A 442 3.80 19.90 10.01
C PRO A 442 4.96 19.66 10.98
N ILE A 443 6.20 20.00 10.59
CA ILE A 443 7.37 19.91 11.47
C ILE A 443 7.29 20.99 12.55
N VAL A 444 6.91 22.21 12.18
CA VAL A 444 6.75 23.34 13.11
C VAL A 444 5.60 23.08 14.09
N VAL A 445 4.44 22.63 13.60
CA VAL A 445 3.29 22.26 14.45
C VAL A 445 3.69 21.21 15.47
N LYS A 446 4.34 20.12 15.02
CA LYS A 446 4.83 19.07 15.91
C LYS A 446 5.84 19.61 16.94
N ALA A 447 6.74 20.50 16.53
CA ALA A 447 7.71 21.11 17.44
C ALA A 447 7.02 22.02 18.48
N GLY A 448 5.96 22.73 18.08
CA GLY A 448 5.11 23.51 18.98
C GLY A 448 4.41 22.64 20.02
N VAL A 449 3.73 21.56 19.60
CA VAL A 449 3.10 20.59 20.51
C VAL A 449 4.13 19.98 21.47
N ASN A 450 5.32 19.62 20.99
CA ASN A 450 6.40 19.16 21.87
C ASN A 450 6.82 20.24 22.88
N GLY A 451 6.83 21.52 22.48
CA GLY A 451 7.11 22.65 23.37
C GLY A 451 6.11 22.73 24.53
N PHE A 452 4.82 22.52 24.26
CA PHE A 452 3.79 22.39 25.30
C PHE A 452 4.11 21.23 26.25
N ILE A 453 4.39 20.04 25.72
CA ILE A 453 4.69 18.85 26.52
C ILE A 453 5.93 19.08 27.41
N ASP A 454 7.00 19.64 26.85
CA ASP A 454 8.27 19.84 27.56
C ASP A 454 8.18 20.92 28.62
N TYR A 455 7.39 21.97 28.41
CA TYR A 455 7.10 22.99 29.43
C TYR A 455 6.48 22.35 30.67
N PHE A 456 5.45 21.50 30.49
CA PHE A 456 4.78 20.83 31.61
C PHE A 456 5.62 19.71 32.25
N LYS A 457 6.64 19.18 31.55
CA LYS A 457 7.58 18.17 32.07
C LYS A 457 8.81 18.76 32.80
N LYS A 458 8.87 20.07 33.04
CA LYS A 458 9.96 20.78 33.76
C LYS A 458 11.38 20.53 33.20
N SER A 459 11.54 20.42 31.89
CA SER A 459 12.88 20.41 31.29
C SER A 459 13.37 21.84 31.08
N HIS A 460 14.26 22.32 31.95
CA HIS A 460 14.83 23.69 31.89
C HIS A 460 16.23 23.75 31.23
N GLY A 461 16.63 22.70 30.50
CA GLY A 461 17.97 22.62 29.88
C GLY A 461 18.10 23.32 28.53
N TRP A 462 19.24 23.99 28.32
CA TRP A 462 19.75 24.42 27.01
C TRP A 462 20.29 23.17 26.29
N GLY A 463 19.73 22.82 25.13
CA GLY A 463 20.25 21.71 24.33
C GLY A 463 21.38 22.21 23.42
N GLU A 464 22.51 21.49 23.36
CA GLU A 464 23.60 21.81 22.43
C GLU A 464 23.07 21.92 20.98
N MET A 465 23.30 23.08 20.38
CA MET A 465 23.06 23.36 18.97
C MET A 465 24.40 23.30 18.23
N THR A 466 24.73 22.15 17.67
CA THR A 466 25.88 22.03 16.76
C THR A 466 25.54 22.73 15.44
N ARG A 467 26.05 23.95 15.27
CA ARG A 467 26.04 24.68 14.00
C ARG A 467 27.19 24.19 13.12
N GLN A 468 27.05 24.30 11.80
CA GLN A 468 28.00 23.64 10.89
C GLN A 468 29.33 24.40 10.71
N GLY A 469 29.41 25.68 11.07
CA GLY A 469 30.58 26.50 10.73
C GLY A 469 30.82 26.58 9.22
N PHE A 470 31.62 27.53 8.76
CA PHE A 470 31.78 27.83 7.34
C PHE A 470 32.63 26.81 6.54
N ASN A 471 32.82 25.57 7.01
CA ASN A 471 33.56 24.55 6.26
C ASN A 471 33.05 23.12 6.54
N GLN A 472 32.56 22.44 5.49
CA GLN A 472 32.24 21.01 5.53
C GLN A 472 33.33 20.18 4.82
N ASN A 473 33.91 19.18 5.48
CA ASN A 473 34.61 18.08 4.80
C ASN A 473 34.57 16.76 5.61
N THR A 474 33.74 15.81 5.17
CA THR A 474 33.83 14.37 5.51
C THR A 474 34.36 13.53 4.34
N LYS A 475 34.97 14.16 3.33
CA LYS A 475 35.43 13.49 2.10
C LYS A 475 36.75 12.70 2.22
N ASN A 476 37.45 12.76 3.35
CA ASN A 476 38.84 12.25 3.48
C ASN A 476 38.98 11.05 4.44
N LEU A 477 38.21 9.98 4.24
CA LEU A 477 38.47 8.68 4.89
C LEU A 477 39.06 7.67 3.88
N PRO A 478 40.03 6.82 4.28
CA PRO A 478 40.56 5.75 3.44
C PRO A 478 39.47 4.78 2.93
N LEU A 479 39.58 4.30 1.69
CA LEU A 479 38.55 3.48 1.02
C LEU A 479 38.14 2.23 1.83
N LYS A 480 39.09 1.55 2.48
CA LYS A 480 38.85 0.35 3.29
C LYS A 480 38.00 0.64 4.54
N GLU A 481 38.28 1.75 5.22
CA GLU A 481 37.52 2.18 6.40
C GLU A 481 36.12 2.64 6.01
N LYS A 482 35.99 3.32 4.86
CA LYS A 482 34.71 3.72 4.29
C LYS A 482 33.83 2.50 3.95
N ILE A 483 34.38 1.49 3.28
CA ILE A 483 33.67 0.25 2.95
C ILE A 483 33.20 -0.45 4.23
N TRP A 484 34.07 -0.58 5.23
CA TRP A 484 33.72 -1.27 6.47
C TRP A 484 32.69 -0.51 7.31
N ALA A 485 32.75 0.81 7.32
CA ALA A 485 31.74 1.66 7.96
C ALA A 485 30.37 1.53 7.28
N ILE A 486 30.33 1.56 5.94
CA ILE A 486 29.10 1.37 5.15
C ILE A 486 28.50 -0.02 5.40
N LEU A 487 29.32 -1.08 5.43
CA LEU A 487 28.84 -2.44 5.66
C LEU A 487 28.30 -2.64 7.08
N LYS A 488 29.03 -2.19 8.12
CA LYS A 488 28.57 -2.26 9.52
C LYS A 488 27.26 -1.51 9.72
N HIS A 489 27.15 -0.32 9.13
CA HIS A 489 25.92 0.48 9.20
C HIS A 489 24.77 -0.19 8.44
N GLY A 490 25.05 -0.74 7.26
CA GLY A 490 24.12 -1.52 6.45
C GLY A 490 23.55 -2.72 7.22
N LEU A 491 24.41 -3.54 7.83
CA LEU A 491 24.01 -4.72 8.62
C LEU A 491 23.15 -4.38 9.85
N LYS A 492 23.46 -3.28 10.55
CA LYS A 492 22.65 -2.81 11.69
C LYS A 492 21.23 -2.42 11.29
N LYS A 493 21.09 -1.79 10.13
CA LYS A 493 19.79 -1.35 9.60
C LYS A 493 19.02 -2.51 8.98
N TRP A 494 19.70 -3.35 8.21
CA TRP A 494 19.13 -4.57 7.65
C TRP A 494 18.55 -5.45 8.76
N GLY A 495 19.31 -5.69 9.84
CA GLY A 495 18.83 -6.48 10.97
C GLY A 495 17.52 -5.93 11.57
N ALA A 496 17.36 -4.62 11.67
CA ALA A 496 16.12 -4.01 12.18
C ALA A 496 14.94 -4.21 11.22
N VAL A 497 15.16 -4.06 9.91
CA VAL A 497 14.13 -4.29 8.88
C VAL A 497 13.71 -5.76 8.85
N ALA A 498 14.69 -6.68 8.83
CA ALA A 498 14.46 -8.12 8.81
C ALA A 498 13.68 -8.58 10.06
N SER A 499 14.05 -8.14 11.27
CA SER A 499 13.32 -8.48 12.49
C SER A 499 11.85 -8.05 12.46
N VAL A 500 11.57 -6.81 12.00
CA VAL A 500 10.19 -6.31 11.94
C VAL A 500 9.40 -7.02 10.84
N PHE A 501 10.02 -7.30 9.69
CA PHE A 501 9.41 -8.12 8.65
C PHE A 501 9.01 -9.50 9.18
N SER A 502 9.95 -10.24 9.78
CA SER A 502 9.68 -11.57 10.32
C SER A 502 8.58 -11.56 11.37
N ALA A 503 8.55 -10.54 12.24
CA ALA A 503 7.48 -10.40 13.23
C ALA A 503 6.11 -10.15 12.58
N LEU A 504 6.01 -9.24 11.60
CA LEU A 504 4.77 -8.98 10.89
C LEU A 504 4.27 -10.21 10.11
N PHE A 505 5.19 -10.92 9.47
CA PHE A 505 4.86 -12.13 8.72
C PHE A 505 4.33 -13.23 9.66
N LEU A 506 5.02 -13.48 10.78
CA LEU A 506 4.58 -14.46 11.79
C LEU A 506 3.23 -14.11 12.43
N VAL A 507 2.90 -12.82 12.60
CA VAL A 507 1.56 -12.40 13.04
C VAL A 507 0.50 -12.80 12.01
N GLY A 508 0.81 -12.71 10.71
CA GLY A 508 -0.04 -13.23 9.64
C GLY A 508 -0.27 -14.74 9.76
N ILE A 509 0.80 -15.51 9.97
CA ILE A 509 0.71 -16.99 10.13
C ILE A 509 -0.09 -17.37 11.39
N LEU A 510 0.10 -16.63 12.49
CA LEU A 510 -0.68 -16.85 13.71
C LEU A 510 -2.16 -16.57 13.47
N ALA A 511 -2.51 -15.51 12.74
CA ALA A 511 -3.89 -15.20 12.39
C ALA A 511 -4.52 -16.30 11.51
N GLU A 512 -3.76 -16.80 10.53
CA GLU A 512 -4.15 -17.92 9.68
C GLU A 512 -4.43 -19.18 10.50
N TRP A 513 -3.53 -19.55 11.41
CA TRP A 513 -3.72 -20.71 12.29
C TRP A 513 -4.92 -20.56 13.24
N LEU A 514 -5.10 -19.38 13.84
CA LEU A 514 -6.26 -19.11 14.71
C LEU A 514 -7.58 -19.19 13.93
N TRP A 515 -7.57 -18.78 12.66
CA TRP A 515 -8.73 -18.92 11.79
C TRP A 515 -9.04 -20.40 11.50
N TYR A 516 -8.03 -21.25 11.25
CA TYR A 516 -8.23 -22.70 11.12
C TYR A 516 -8.88 -23.30 12.35
N GLN A 517 -8.42 -22.94 13.56
CA GLN A 517 -9.02 -23.42 14.80
C GLN A 517 -10.46 -22.96 14.99
N TYR A 518 -10.78 -21.74 14.59
CA TYR A 518 -12.13 -21.19 14.71
C TYR A 518 -13.11 -21.87 13.75
N MET A 519 -12.70 -22.09 12.50
CA MET A 519 -13.57 -22.60 11.44
C MET A 519 -13.70 -24.14 11.46
N PHE A 520 -12.63 -24.87 11.77
CA PHE A 520 -12.57 -26.32 11.59
C PHE A 520 -12.39 -27.07 12.91
N THR A 521 -13.49 -27.48 13.53
CA THR A 521 -13.48 -28.19 14.82
C THR A 521 -13.04 -29.66 14.75
N LYS A 522 -12.95 -30.25 13.55
CA LYS A 522 -12.64 -31.68 13.32
C LYS A 522 -11.25 -31.93 12.69
N VAL A 523 -10.60 -30.88 12.18
CA VAL A 523 -9.25 -31.00 11.65
C VAL A 523 -8.28 -31.11 12.83
N GLU A 524 -7.32 -32.03 12.79
CA GLU A 524 -6.21 -32.09 13.76
C GLU A 524 -5.29 -30.88 13.54
N THR A 525 -5.74 -29.70 13.97
CA THR A 525 -5.04 -28.43 13.77
C THR A 525 -3.65 -28.40 14.42
N SER A 526 -3.35 -29.32 15.35
CA SER A 526 -2.03 -29.49 15.94
C SER A 526 -1.00 -30.00 14.92
N VAL A 527 -1.38 -30.93 14.03
CA VAL A 527 -0.52 -31.46 12.97
C VAL A 527 -0.27 -30.39 11.90
N VAL A 528 -1.35 -29.68 11.52
CA VAL A 528 -1.28 -28.56 10.56
C VAL A 528 -0.41 -27.41 11.08
N ALA A 529 -0.52 -27.07 12.37
CA ALA A 529 0.24 -25.98 12.97
C ALA A 529 1.76 -26.20 12.88
N GLY A 530 2.24 -27.38 13.24
CA GLY A 530 3.68 -27.68 13.24
C GLY A 530 4.32 -27.42 11.88
N SER A 531 3.73 -28.01 10.83
CA SER A 531 4.18 -27.83 9.45
C SER A 531 3.97 -26.40 8.93
N LEU A 532 2.83 -25.78 9.20
CA LEU A 532 2.55 -24.40 8.78
C LEU A 532 3.61 -23.42 9.30
N PHE A 533 3.95 -23.49 10.58
CA PHE A 533 4.98 -22.62 11.14
C PHE A 533 6.37 -22.98 10.64
N ALA A 534 6.70 -24.27 10.48
CA ALA A 534 8.00 -24.70 9.99
C ALA A 534 8.27 -24.20 8.56
N ASP A 535 7.37 -24.46 7.61
CA ASP A 535 7.49 -24.08 6.20
C ASP A 535 7.61 -22.55 6.07
N ASN A 536 6.76 -21.80 6.77
CA ASN A 536 6.79 -20.34 6.71
C ASN A 536 8.04 -19.74 7.38
N ILE A 537 8.57 -20.34 8.45
CA ILE A 537 9.83 -19.88 9.07
C ILE A 537 11.00 -20.12 8.14
N LEU A 538 11.05 -21.28 7.48
CA LEU A 538 12.07 -21.60 6.49
C LEU A 538 12.04 -20.58 5.35
N PHE A 539 10.86 -20.35 4.78
CA PHE A 539 10.64 -19.35 3.72
C PHE A 539 11.06 -17.93 4.13
N ILE A 540 10.73 -17.48 5.35
CA ILE A 540 11.17 -16.16 5.87
C ILE A 540 12.70 -16.06 5.83
N PHE A 541 13.42 -17.10 6.25
CA PHE A 541 14.88 -17.07 6.31
C PHE A 541 15.51 -17.03 4.92
N GLU A 542 15.04 -17.84 3.98
CA GLU A 542 15.48 -17.82 2.58
C GLU A 542 15.27 -16.44 1.94
N LEU A 543 14.07 -15.87 2.13
CA LEU A 543 13.74 -14.56 1.60
C LEU A 543 14.60 -13.44 2.22
N MET A 544 14.85 -13.50 3.54
CA MET A 544 15.72 -12.53 4.22
C MET A 544 17.19 -12.66 3.81
N PHE A 545 17.66 -13.83 3.39
CA PHE A 545 18.98 -13.94 2.78
C PHE A 545 19.03 -13.16 1.45
N GLY A 546 18.11 -13.46 0.53
CA GLY A 546 18.05 -12.83 -0.79
C GLY A 546 17.91 -11.31 -0.70
N PHE A 547 16.93 -10.83 0.07
CA PHE A 547 16.72 -9.39 0.26
C PHE A 547 17.88 -8.72 1.00
N GLY A 548 18.52 -9.42 1.95
CA GLY A 548 19.65 -8.89 2.70
C GLY A 548 20.88 -8.65 1.83
N ILE A 549 21.22 -9.59 0.94
CA ILE A 549 22.33 -9.42 -0.01
C ILE A 549 22.04 -8.24 -0.94
N LEU A 550 20.84 -8.16 -1.53
CA LEU A 550 20.44 -7.06 -2.40
C LEU A 550 20.49 -5.71 -1.68
N TYR A 551 19.98 -5.66 -0.45
CA TYR A 551 20.01 -4.46 0.39
C TYR A 551 21.44 -3.97 0.60
N LEU A 552 22.38 -4.86 0.95
CA LEU A 552 23.77 -4.49 1.19
C LEU A 552 24.45 -3.97 -0.08
N ILE A 553 24.21 -4.60 -1.24
CA ILE A 553 24.73 -4.14 -2.54
C ILE A 553 24.24 -2.73 -2.86
N ILE A 554 22.92 -2.48 -2.77
CA ILE A 554 22.35 -1.17 -3.08
C ILE A 554 22.79 -0.12 -2.04
N ASN A 555 23.02 -0.53 -0.79
CA ASN A 555 23.49 0.37 0.26
C ASN A 555 24.89 0.93 -0.02
N PHE A 556 25.73 0.20 -0.77
CA PHE A 556 27.01 0.73 -1.28
C PHE A 556 26.82 1.82 -2.34
N ILE A 557 25.74 1.77 -3.13
CA ILE A 557 25.41 2.79 -4.13
C ILE A 557 24.77 3.99 -3.44
N LYS A 558 23.65 3.76 -2.73
CA LYS A 558 22.88 4.79 -2.03
C LYS A 558 21.95 4.16 -0.97
N GLU A 559 22.25 4.44 0.30
CA GLU A 559 21.47 3.95 1.45
C GLU A 559 19.96 4.22 1.34
N SER A 560 19.56 5.40 0.85
CA SER A 560 18.14 5.75 0.74
C SER A 560 17.39 4.84 -0.24
N TRP A 561 18.06 4.36 -1.29
CA TRP A 561 17.47 3.44 -2.27
C TRP A 561 17.35 2.04 -1.67
N ALA A 562 18.42 1.53 -1.03
CA ALA A 562 18.41 0.24 -0.36
C ALA A 562 17.26 0.14 0.65
N LYS A 563 17.12 1.18 1.48
CA LYS A 563 16.04 1.31 2.44
C LYS A 563 14.65 1.29 1.78
N THR A 564 14.44 2.12 0.76
CA THR A 564 13.12 2.28 0.15
C THR A 564 12.69 0.97 -0.53
N LEU A 565 13.62 0.33 -1.24
CA LEU A 565 13.38 -0.95 -1.91
C LEU A 565 13.12 -2.08 -0.92
N ALA A 566 13.89 -2.18 0.17
CA ALA A 566 13.63 -3.21 1.19
C ALA A 566 12.29 -3.01 1.90
N ILE A 567 11.91 -1.78 2.25
CA ILE A 567 10.58 -1.52 2.84
C ILE A 567 9.48 -1.88 1.85
N ALA A 568 9.64 -1.51 0.58
CA ALA A 568 8.66 -1.82 -0.45
C ALA A 568 8.52 -3.33 -0.66
N ALA A 569 9.62 -4.06 -0.80
CA ALA A 569 9.64 -5.50 -1.02
C ALA A 569 9.07 -6.25 0.21
N CYS A 570 9.58 -6.00 1.42
CA CYS A 570 9.07 -6.61 2.64
C CYS A 570 7.59 -6.28 2.89
N GLY A 571 7.19 -5.03 2.65
CA GLY A 571 5.81 -4.59 2.84
C GLY A 571 4.85 -5.26 1.86
N LEU A 572 5.24 -5.35 0.59
CA LEU A 572 4.48 -6.10 -0.42
C LEU A 572 4.34 -7.57 -0.03
N VAL A 573 5.42 -8.19 0.45
CA VAL A 573 5.39 -9.60 0.86
C VAL A 573 4.41 -9.85 2.01
N VAL A 574 4.42 -8.99 3.04
CA VAL A 574 3.46 -9.10 4.15
C VAL A 574 2.02 -8.92 3.65
N VAL A 575 1.75 -7.92 2.80
CA VAL A 575 0.39 -7.66 2.29
C VAL A 575 -0.13 -8.85 1.48
N LEU A 576 0.69 -9.36 0.57
CA LEU A 576 0.35 -10.50 -0.27
C LEU A 576 0.18 -11.79 0.56
N GLN A 577 0.89 -11.97 1.69
CA GLN A 577 0.61 -13.10 2.60
C GLN A 577 -0.85 -13.11 3.06
N TYR A 578 -1.38 -11.95 3.45
CA TYR A 578 -2.79 -11.85 3.84
C TYR A 578 -3.74 -12.05 2.66
N ILE A 579 -3.39 -11.59 1.46
CA ILE A 579 -4.22 -11.83 0.26
C ILE A 579 -4.28 -13.33 -0.08
N LEU A 580 -3.12 -14.01 -0.08
CA LEU A 580 -3.04 -15.46 -0.33
C LEU A 580 -3.81 -16.24 0.73
N PHE A 581 -3.69 -15.85 2.00
CA PHE A 581 -4.49 -16.42 3.08
C PHE A 581 -5.99 -16.19 2.89
N LEU A 582 -6.42 -14.97 2.54
CA LEU A 582 -7.84 -14.68 2.30
C LEU A 582 -8.40 -15.52 1.14
N TYR A 583 -7.64 -15.65 0.05
CA TYR A 583 -8.01 -16.53 -1.06
C TYR A 583 -8.13 -17.99 -0.60
N PHE A 584 -7.15 -18.49 0.15
CA PHE A 584 -7.19 -19.85 0.70
C PHE A 584 -8.39 -20.04 1.64
N SER A 585 -8.71 -19.03 2.46
CA SER A 585 -9.80 -19.10 3.44
C SER A 585 -11.18 -19.21 2.79
N GLU A 586 -11.34 -18.64 1.59
CA GLU A 586 -12.60 -18.71 0.83
C GLU A 586 -12.67 -19.96 -0.06
N THR A 587 -11.54 -20.37 -0.64
CA THR A 587 -11.54 -21.41 -1.69
C THR A 587 -11.05 -22.78 -1.23
N GLY A 588 -10.38 -22.88 -0.09
CA GLY A 588 -9.65 -24.08 0.35
C GLY A 588 -8.46 -24.47 -0.53
N ASN A 589 -8.12 -23.65 -1.53
CA ASN A 589 -7.09 -23.93 -2.53
C ASN A 589 -5.94 -22.93 -2.43
N LEU A 590 -4.73 -23.39 -2.75
CA LEU A 590 -3.57 -22.51 -2.84
C LEU A 590 -3.61 -21.72 -4.15
N LEU A 591 -3.32 -20.41 -4.09
CA LEU A 591 -3.20 -19.58 -5.29
C LEU A 591 -1.78 -19.68 -5.83
N GLY A 592 -1.64 -20.00 -7.11
CA GLY A 592 -0.35 -20.10 -7.81
C GLY A 592 -0.32 -19.25 -9.08
N ALA A 593 0.25 -19.81 -10.15
CA ALA A 593 0.35 -19.17 -11.46
C ALA A 593 -1.02 -18.91 -12.14
N ASP A 594 -2.08 -19.58 -11.69
CA ASP A 594 -3.47 -19.35 -12.14
C ASP A 594 -3.86 -17.86 -12.16
N LEU A 595 -3.33 -17.05 -11.23
CA LEU A 595 -3.61 -15.62 -11.16
C LEU A 595 -3.20 -14.86 -12.44
N ILE A 596 -2.14 -15.30 -13.11
CA ILE A 596 -1.60 -14.64 -14.32
C ILE A 596 -2.50 -14.91 -15.53
N TYR A 597 -3.30 -15.97 -15.49
CA TYR A 597 -4.12 -16.41 -16.61
C TYR A 597 -5.53 -15.87 -16.61
N TYR A 598 -5.99 -15.27 -15.50
CA TYR A 598 -7.22 -14.49 -15.54
C TYR A 598 -6.96 -13.15 -16.22
N SER A 599 -7.74 -12.86 -17.25
CA SER A 599 -7.79 -11.53 -17.83
C SER A 599 -8.26 -10.50 -16.80
N LYS A 600 -7.98 -9.22 -17.06
CA LYS A 600 -8.42 -8.13 -16.18
C LYS A 600 -9.95 -8.10 -16.04
N GLU A 601 -10.64 -8.42 -17.12
CA GLU A 601 -12.09 -8.48 -17.21
C GLU A 601 -12.65 -9.65 -16.38
N GLU A 602 -12.03 -10.83 -16.45
CA GLU A 602 -12.41 -11.99 -15.63
C GLU A 602 -12.17 -11.72 -14.15
N MET A 603 -10.98 -11.22 -13.78
CA MET A 603 -10.69 -10.86 -12.38
C MET A 603 -11.70 -9.83 -11.86
N LYS A 604 -12.03 -8.82 -12.67
CA LYS A 604 -13.03 -7.83 -12.30
C LYS A 604 -14.40 -8.49 -12.09
N GLN A 605 -14.84 -9.35 -13.01
CA GLN A 605 -16.12 -10.05 -12.90
C GLN A 605 -16.17 -10.95 -11.64
N ILE A 606 -15.10 -11.70 -11.34
CA ILE A 606 -14.98 -12.54 -10.14
C ILE A 606 -15.07 -11.69 -8.88
N LEU A 607 -14.29 -10.60 -8.80
CA LEU A 607 -14.26 -9.72 -7.62
C LEU A 607 -15.57 -8.93 -7.45
N GLN A 608 -16.24 -8.57 -8.55
CA GLN A 608 -17.55 -7.92 -8.51
C GLN A 608 -18.63 -8.90 -8.06
N ALA A 609 -18.76 -10.06 -8.70
CA ALA A 609 -19.80 -11.03 -8.37
C ALA A 609 -19.68 -11.57 -6.94
N SER A 610 -18.45 -11.78 -6.45
CA SER A 610 -18.18 -12.15 -5.06
C SER A 610 -18.44 -11.03 -4.03
N GLY A 611 -18.61 -9.78 -4.47
CA GLY A 611 -18.76 -8.63 -3.59
C GLY A 611 -17.46 -8.26 -2.88
N MET A 612 -16.30 -8.44 -3.52
CA MET A 612 -15.01 -8.05 -2.95
C MET A 612 -14.69 -6.56 -3.17
N LEU A 613 -15.29 -5.91 -4.19
CA LEU A 613 -14.99 -4.52 -4.58
C LEU A 613 -15.80 -3.44 -3.83
N ASN A 614 -15.92 -3.57 -2.50
CA ASN A 614 -16.68 -2.61 -1.68
C ASN A 614 -15.78 -1.67 -0.85
N PHE A 615 -16.34 -0.55 -0.39
CA PHE A 615 -15.61 0.45 0.42
C PHE A 615 -15.00 -0.13 1.71
N LYS A 616 -15.70 -1.03 2.39
CA LYS A 616 -15.18 -1.66 3.62
C LYS A 616 -13.91 -2.47 3.32
N ASN A 617 -13.89 -3.24 2.24
CA ASN A 617 -12.74 -4.03 1.82
C ASN A 617 -11.59 -3.12 1.37
N TYR A 618 -11.87 -2.04 0.65
CA TYR A 618 -10.84 -1.03 0.33
C TYR A 618 -10.25 -0.37 1.57
N ALA A 619 -11.09 -0.06 2.58
CA ALA A 619 -10.64 0.51 3.84
C ALA A 619 -9.79 -0.50 4.64
N LEU A 620 -10.22 -1.77 4.71
CA LEU A 620 -9.45 -2.85 5.34
C LEU A 620 -8.11 -3.07 4.62
N PHE A 621 -8.10 -2.99 3.28
CA PHE A 621 -6.87 -3.07 2.50
C PHE A 621 -5.93 -1.88 2.77
N ALA A 622 -6.47 -0.66 2.88
CA ALA A 622 -5.68 0.51 3.27
C ALA A 622 -5.11 0.40 4.69
N ILE A 623 -5.88 -0.16 5.63
CA ILE A 623 -5.41 -0.45 7.00
C ILE A 623 -4.30 -1.50 6.94
N LEU A 624 -4.48 -2.58 6.16
CA LEU A 624 -3.46 -3.61 5.98
C LEU A 624 -2.17 -2.99 5.43
N LEU A 625 -2.24 -2.17 4.38
CA LEU A 625 -1.09 -1.42 3.86
C LEU A 625 -0.42 -0.58 4.95
N ALA A 626 -1.19 0.15 5.76
CA ALA A 626 -0.63 0.97 6.83
C ALA A 626 0.06 0.11 7.91
N VAL A 627 -0.58 -0.97 8.37
CA VAL A 627 -0.05 -1.87 9.41
C VAL A 627 1.18 -2.63 8.92
N SER A 628 1.27 -2.98 7.64
CA SER A 628 2.45 -3.61 7.06
C SER A 628 3.60 -2.61 6.85
N PHE A 629 3.33 -1.44 6.26
CA PHE A 629 4.39 -0.51 5.84
C PHE A 629 4.89 0.43 6.95
N ILE A 630 4.04 0.87 7.90
CA ILE A 630 4.45 1.82 8.95
C ILE A 630 5.55 1.22 9.85
N PRO A 631 5.43 -0.01 10.39
CA PRO A 631 6.47 -0.59 11.24
C PRO A 631 7.78 -0.81 10.47
N LEU A 632 7.71 -1.27 9.22
CA LEU A 632 8.89 -1.42 8.35
C LEU A 632 9.57 -0.08 8.05
N TRP A 633 8.77 0.95 7.82
CA TRP A 633 9.30 2.30 7.61
C TRP A 633 9.96 2.88 8.86
N MET A 634 9.38 2.60 10.03
CA MET A 634 9.96 2.95 11.32
C MET A 634 11.28 2.20 11.55
N SER A 635 11.34 0.91 11.27
CA SER A 635 12.55 0.10 11.44
C SER A 635 13.68 0.52 10.51
N GLY A 636 13.38 0.91 9.26
CA GLY A 636 14.38 1.46 8.35
C GLY A 636 14.88 2.86 8.75
N ARG A 637 14.25 3.56 9.71
CA ARG A 637 14.76 4.82 10.28
C ARG A 637 15.71 4.59 11.45
N SER A 638 15.55 3.48 12.16
CA SER A 638 16.43 3.05 13.23
C SER A 638 17.45 2.02 12.71
N GLY A 639 18.32 1.56 13.60
CA GLY A 639 19.24 0.45 13.37
C GLY A 639 19.62 -0.12 14.71
N PHE A 640 19.91 -1.42 14.77
CA PHE A 640 20.36 -2.01 16.02
C PHE A 640 21.72 -1.45 16.44
N LYS A 641 22.01 -1.49 17.74
CA LYS A 641 23.33 -1.11 18.25
C LYS A 641 24.43 -2.06 17.76
N SER A 642 24.08 -3.32 17.50
CA SER A 642 24.97 -4.39 17.03
C SER A 642 24.64 -4.85 15.61
N ILE A 643 25.66 -5.39 14.91
CA ILE A 643 25.52 -6.03 13.59
C ILE A 643 24.96 -7.46 13.69
N TYR A 644 25.01 -8.09 14.86
CA TYR A 644 24.71 -9.53 15.01
C TYR A 644 23.31 -9.92 14.51
N PRO A 645 22.22 -9.15 14.72
CA PRO A 645 20.93 -9.50 14.16
C PRO A 645 20.95 -9.59 12.62
N GLY A 646 21.60 -8.63 11.96
CA GLY A 646 21.74 -8.64 10.50
C GLY A 646 22.59 -9.80 9.99
N VAL A 647 23.66 -10.14 10.71
CA VAL A 647 24.49 -11.33 10.40
C VAL A 647 23.70 -12.62 10.61
N ALA A 648 22.95 -12.73 11.71
CA ALA A 648 22.16 -13.92 12.04
C ALA A 648 21.10 -14.22 10.97
N PHE A 649 20.35 -13.21 10.49
CA PHE A 649 19.40 -13.42 9.40
C PHE A 649 20.07 -13.89 8.10
N LEU A 650 21.25 -13.37 7.76
CA LEU A 650 22.01 -13.83 6.59
C LEU A 650 22.55 -15.25 6.78
N SER A 651 23.07 -15.58 7.96
CA SER A 651 23.62 -16.92 8.24
C SER A 651 22.52 -17.98 8.30
N LEU A 652 21.43 -17.73 9.02
CA LEU A 652 20.29 -18.65 9.11
C LEU A 652 19.59 -18.80 7.75
N GLY A 653 19.46 -17.70 7.00
CA GLY A 653 18.91 -17.73 5.65
C GLY A 653 19.76 -18.54 4.67
N LEU A 654 21.09 -18.48 4.76
CA LEU A 654 21.95 -19.34 3.95
C LEU A 654 21.78 -20.83 4.32
N ILE A 655 21.62 -21.14 5.61
CA ILE A 655 21.41 -22.52 6.07
C ILE A 655 20.05 -23.05 5.60
N ALA A 656 19.01 -22.19 5.56
CA ALA A 656 17.66 -22.57 5.17
C ALA A 656 17.60 -23.22 3.79
N PHE A 657 18.35 -22.71 2.80
CA PHE A 657 18.44 -23.29 1.44
C PHE A 657 18.91 -24.76 1.38
N PHE A 658 19.50 -25.29 2.46
CA PHE A 658 19.97 -26.68 2.53
C PHE A 658 19.01 -27.60 3.30
N ILE A 659 17.85 -27.10 3.75
CA ILE A 659 16.85 -27.87 4.48
C ILE A 659 15.66 -28.10 3.54
N PRO A 660 15.38 -29.34 3.11
CA PRO A 660 14.18 -29.62 2.33
C PRO A 660 12.91 -29.37 3.16
N ALA A 661 11.94 -28.65 2.63
CA ALA A 661 10.69 -28.35 3.34
C ALA A 661 9.94 -29.62 3.80
N GLU A 662 9.93 -30.68 2.97
CA GLU A 662 9.25 -31.94 3.32
C GLU A 662 9.90 -32.70 4.48
N ALA A 663 11.17 -32.41 4.79
CA ALA A 663 11.89 -33.08 5.88
C ALA A 663 11.31 -32.75 7.27
N MET A 664 10.50 -31.68 7.37
CA MET A 664 9.87 -31.22 8.60
C MET A 664 8.41 -31.69 8.75
N HIS A 665 7.86 -32.44 7.79
CA HIS A 665 6.45 -32.84 7.79
C HIS A 665 6.24 -34.17 8.54
N PRO A 666 5.29 -34.26 9.48
CA PRO A 666 4.97 -35.52 10.14
C PRO A 666 4.27 -36.48 9.18
N ALA A 667 4.50 -37.79 9.34
CA ALA A 667 3.87 -38.82 8.50
C ALA A 667 2.32 -38.78 8.54
N SER A 668 1.74 -38.28 9.63
CA SER A 668 0.28 -38.08 9.75
C SER A 668 -0.27 -37.04 8.77
N LEU A 669 0.53 -36.06 8.34
CA LEU A 669 0.09 -35.04 7.37
C LEU A 669 -0.06 -35.64 5.97
N VAL A 670 0.78 -36.61 5.60
CA VAL A 670 0.73 -37.28 4.28
C VAL A 670 -0.61 -37.97 4.04
N ASN A 671 -1.19 -38.54 5.10
CA ASN A 671 -2.47 -39.25 5.09
C ASN A 671 -3.66 -38.37 5.53
N ALA A 672 -3.45 -37.07 5.74
CA ALA A 672 -4.53 -36.15 6.08
C ALA A 672 -5.37 -35.79 4.84
N ASP A 673 -6.57 -35.24 5.06
CA ASP A 673 -7.43 -34.72 4.00
C ASP A 673 -6.75 -33.61 3.18
N GLU A 674 -7.21 -33.38 1.95
CA GLU A 674 -6.58 -32.43 1.02
C GLU A 674 -6.47 -31.01 1.61
N PHE A 675 -7.49 -30.56 2.34
CA PHE A 675 -7.45 -29.25 2.98
C PHE A 675 -6.37 -29.19 4.05
N SER A 676 -6.25 -30.18 4.94
CA SER A 676 -5.21 -30.22 5.97
C SER A 676 -3.80 -30.15 5.36
N GLN A 677 -3.57 -30.83 4.23
CA GLN A 677 -2.30 -30.77 3.50
C GLN A 677 -2.04 -29.37 2.94
N ASN A 678 -3.02 -28.74 2.30
CA ASN A 678 -2.88 -27.39 1.76
C ASN A 678 -2.79 -26.32 2.88
N ALA A 679 -3.52 -26.50 3.98
CA ALA A 679 -3.52 -25.64 5.14
C ALA A 679 -2.15 -25.65 5.83
N ALA A 680 -1.43 -26.78 5.77
CA ALA A 680 -0.09 -26.92 6.34
C ALA A 680 1.02 -26.26 5.49
N LYS A 681 0.83 -26.11 4.18
CA LYS A 681 1.84 -25.52 3.29
C LYS A 681 1.98 -24.00 3.49
N SER A 682 3.19 -23.47 3.26
CA SER A 682 3.41 -22.04 3.08
C SER A 682 2.76 -21.55 1.78
N LYS A 683 1.86 -20.57 1.90
CA LYS A 683 1.09 -20.04 0.74
C LYS A 683 2.01 -19.26 -0.19
N TRP A 684 3.00 -18.59 0.40
CA TRP A 684 4.03 -17.86 -0.32
C TRP A 684 5.00 -18.74 -1.06
N GLU A 685 5.49 -19.79 -0.39
CA GLU A 685 6.40 -20.75 -1.00
C GLU A 685 5.73 -21.42 -2.19
N TYR A 686 4.49 -21.89 -2.00
CA TYR A 686 3.68 -22.44 -3.08
C TYR A 686 3.46 -21.43 -4.22
N PHE A 687 3.08 -20.19 -3.91
CA PHE A 687 2.89 -19.15 -4.92
C PHE A 687 4.19 -18.90 -5.69
N PHE A 688 5.33 -18.84 -5.02
CA PHE A 688 6.62 -18.61 -5.65
C PHE A 688 7.02 -19.79 -6.56
N ILE A 689 7.00 -21.02 -6.05
CA ILE A 689 7.36 -22.23 -6.79
C ILE A 689 6.42 -22.43 -7.99
N ALA A 690 5.10 -22.28 -7.81
CA ALA A 690 4.15 -22.44 -8.92
C ALA A 690 4.40 -21.42 -10.04
N ASN A 691 4.81 -20.20 -9.71
CA ASN A 691 5.16 -19.17 -10.71
C ASN A 691 6.54 -19.39 -11.33
N GLU A 692 7.50 -19.89 -10.57
CA GLU A 692 8.82 -20.30 -11.07
C GLU A 692 8.70 -21.47 -12.06
N GLU A 693 8.01 -22.54 -11.68
CA GLU A 693 7.73 -23.68 -12.56
C GLU A 693 7.01 -23.24 -13.84
N ASN A 694 6.04 -22.33 -13.70
CA ASN A 694 5.34 -21.75 -14.84
C ASN A 694 6.30 -20.97 -15.76
N PHE A 695 7.21 -20.16 -15.21
CA PHE A 695 8.21 -19.45 -15.98
C PHE A 695 9.21 -20.39 -16.66
N ILE A 696 9.68 -21.43 -15.97
CA ILE A 696 10.56 -22.47 -16.54
C ILE A 696 9.84 -23.23 -17.66
N SER A 697 8.53 -23.49 -17.52
CA SER A 697 7.73 -24.15 -18.56
C SER A 697 7.61 -23.34 -19.86
N ASP A 698 7.71 -22.02 -19.78
CA ASP A 698 7.76 -21.11 -20.95
C ASP A 698 9.12 -21.07 -21.63
N HIS A 699 10.17 -21.50 -20.93
CA HIS A 699 11.56 -21.41 -21.38
C HIS A 699 12.18 -22.82 -21.35
N PRO A 700 11.75 -23.74 -22.22
CA PRO A 700 12.20 -25.13 -22.22
C PRO A 700 13.72 -25.27 -22.35
N GLU A 701 14.41 -24.29 -22.94
CA GLU A 701 15.88 -24.18 -22.97
C GLU A 701 16.53 -24.14 -21.57
N ILE A 702 15.83 -23.62 -20.56
CA ILE A 702 16.27 -23.63 -19.17
C ILE A 702 16.21 -25.07 -18.64
N LYS A 703 15.17 -25.82 -19.00
CA LYS A 703 15.01 -27.23 -18.58
C LYS A 703 16.05 -28.14 -19.25
N GLU A 704 16.39 -27.89 -20.51
CA GLU A 704 17.50 -28.55 -21.22
C GLU A 704 18.87 -28.20 -20.62
N PHE A 705 19.04 -26.99 -20.07
CA PHE A 705 20.28 -26.58 -19.41
C PHE A 705 20.53 -27.28 -18.05
N PHE A 706 19.46 -27.69 -17.35
CA PHE A 706 19.52 -28.30 -16.02
C PHE A 706 19.15 -29.80 -15.96
N GLY A 707 18.60 -30.40 -17.02
CA GLY A 707 18.12 -31.79 -17.05
C GLY A 707 18.72 -32.62 -18.18
N GLY A 708 19.15 -33.85 -17.86
CA GLY A 708 19.67 -34.82 -18.83
C GLY A 708 18.58 -35.57 -19.59
N ASP A 709 18.92 -36.00 -20.81
CA ASP A 709 18.07 -36.72 -21.78
C ASP A 709 17.42 -37.97 -21.16
N GLU A 710 16.12 -37.91 -20.82
CA GLU A 710 15.32 -39.13 -20.62
C GLU A 710 14.73 -39.57 -21.96
N GLU A 711 15.20 -40.72 -22.45
CA GLU A 711 14.74 -41.34 -23.70
C GLU A 711 13.22 -41.61 -23.70
N MET A 712 12.57 -41.04 -24.70
CA MET A 712 11.13 -41.12 -24.94
C MET A 712 10.75 -42.52 -25.42
N ALA A 713 9.97 -43.28 -24.63
CA ALA A 713 9.41 -44.54 -25.08
C ALA A 713 8.34 -44.29 -26.18
N SER A 714 8.61 -44.72 -27.40
CA SER A 714 7.71 -44.55 -28.54
C SER A 714 6.44 -45.40 -28.37
N THR A 715 5.28 -44.77 -28.38
CA THR A 715 4.00 -45.47 -28.52
C THR A 715 3.67 -45.68 -30.00
N ASN A 716 3.53 -46.95 -30.40
CA ASN A 716 3.21 -47.44 -31.76
C ASN A 716 1.84 -47.00 -32.34
N THR A 717 1.22 -45.92 -31.85
CA THR A 717 -0.12 -45.46 -32.27
C THR A 717 -0.14 -44.08 -32.92
N MET A 718 0.94 -43.30 -32.82
CA MET A 718 1.05 -42.00 -33.47
C MET A 718 1.27 -42.16 -34.98
N LEU A 719 0.55 -41.38 -35.79
CA LEU A 719 0.70 -41.43 -37.25
C LEU A 719 1.91 -40.62 -37.75
N ASN A 720 2.31 -39.57 -37.02
CA ASN A 720 3.44 -38.72 -37.35
C ASN A 720 3.96 -38.02 -36.09
N GLU A 721 5.27 -38.04 -35.87
CA GLU A 721 5.89 -37.43 -34.69
C GLU A 721 5.66 -35.91 -34.57
N ALA A 722 5.44 -35.21 -35.68
CA ALA A 722 5.14 -33.77 -35.68
C ALA A 722 3.76 -33.46 -35.07
N PHE A 723 2.86 -34.45 -34.99
CA PHE A 723 1.50 -34.30 -34.47
C PHE A 723 1.24 -35.38 -33.40
N PRO A 724 1.68 -35.15 -32.16
CA PRO A 724 1.81 -36.21 -31.15
C PRO A 724 0.47 -36.88 -30.79
N PHE A 725 -0.65 -36.17 -30.89
CA PHE A 725 -1.97 -36.75 -30.62
C PHE A 725 -2.66 -37.36 -31.85
N TRP A 726 -2.11 -37.17 -33.05
CA TRP A 726 -2.75 -37.60 -34.29
C TRP A 726 -2.67 -39.12 -34.47
N LYS A 727 -3.83 -39.76 -34.41
CA LYS A 727 -3.99 -41.22 -34.44
C LYS A 727 -5.15 -41.64 -35.34
N LYS A 728 -5.22 -42.94 -35.66
CA LYS A 728 -6.37 -43.53 -36.35
C LYS A 728 -7.60 -43.51 -35.43
N GLU A 729 -8.77 -43.26 -36.01
CA GLU A 729 -10.04 -43.25 -35.28
C GLU A 729 -10.73 -44.61 -35.41
N ASP A 730 -10.48 -45.50 -34.45
CA ASP A 730 -10.94 -46.89 -34.43
C ASP A 730 -11.76 -47.27 -33.18
N THR A 731 -12.34 -46.28 -32.47
CA THR A 731 -13.13 -46.52 -31.27
C THR A 731 -14.28 -47.51 -31.51
N PRO A 732 -14.41 -48.57 -30.67
CA PRO A 732 -15.48 -49.55 -30.80
C PRO A 732 -16.86 -48.94 -30.44
N ASP A 733 -17.92 -49.47 -31.04
CA ASP A 733 -19.29 -49.07 -30.69
C ASP A 733 -19.75 -49.78 -29.41
N PHE A 734 -19.51 -49.11 -28.28
CA PHE A 734 -19.96 -49.54 -26.97
C PHE A 734 -21.46 -49.34 -26.77
N LEU A 735 -22.02 -48.22 -27.26
CA LEU A 735 -23.39 -47.81 -26.95
C LEU A 735 -24.45 -48.63 -27.71
N GLY A 736 -24.14 -49.15 -28.89
CA GLY A 736 -25.04 -50.01 -29.68
C GLY A 736 -25.50 -51.27 -28.95
N ALA A 737 -24.70 -51.76 -27.99
CA ALA A 737 -25.10 -52.88 -27.14
C ALA A 737 -26.27 -52.54 -26.21
N TYR A 738 -26.42 -51.26 -25.82
CA TYR A 738 -27.38 -50.81 -24.80
C TYR A 738 -28.53 -49.96 -25.33
N LEU A 739 -28.42 -49.42 -26.55
CA LEU A 739 -29.46 -48.63 -27.21
C LEU A 739 -30.17 -49.46 -28.29
N ASN A 740 -31.50 -49.34 -28.33
CA ASN A 740 -32.31 -49.77 -29.45
C ASN A 740 -32.03 -48.85 -30.64
N LYS A 741 -31.90 -49.43 -31.83
CA LYS A 741 -31.74 -48.66 -33.07
C LYS A 741 -33.07 -48.00 -33.43
N SER A 742 -33.06 -46.69 -33.64
CA SER A 742 -34.22 -45.94 -34.14
C SER A 742 -34.25 -45.93 -35.67
N GLU A 743 -35.41 -45.68 -36.28
CA GLU A 743 -35.53 -45.49 -37.73
C GLU A 743 -34.87 -44.19 -38.20
N GLU A 744 -34.94 -43.15 -37.37
CA GLU A 744 -34.31 -41.86 -37.62
C GLU A 744 -33.04 -41.72 -36.78
N VAL A 745 -32.14 -40.84 -37.21
CA VAL A 745 -30.93 -40.51 -36.45
C VAL A 745 -31.34 -39.82 -35.14
N PRO A 746 -30.98 -40.35 -33.96
CA PRO A 746 -31.36 -39.75 -32.68
C PRO A 746 -30.75 -38.36 -32.48
N ASN A 747 -31.46 -37.52 -31.74
CA ASN A 747 -30.91 -36.25 -31.23
C ASN A 747 -29.92 -36.52 -30.10
N LEU A 748 -28.95 -35.62 -29.93
CA LEU A 748 -27.99 -35.67 -28.83
C LEU A 748 -28.09 -34.41 -27.96
N VAL A 749 -28.27 -34.58 -26.65
CA VAL A 749 -28.30 -33.45 -25.70
C VAL A 749 -27.34 -33.72 -24.56
N PHE A 750 -26.33 -32.87 -24.43
CA PHE A 750 -25.42 -32.85 -23.29
C PHE A 750 -25.94 -31.85 -22.26
N VAL A 751 -26.08 -32.30 -21.02
CA VAL A 751 -26.38 -31.46 -19.87
C VAL A 751 -25.18 -31.52 -18.93
N VAL A 752 -24.48 -30.39 -18.82
CA VAL A 752 -23.31 -30.24 -17.96
C VAL A 752 -23.70 -29.39 -16.76
N LEU A 753 -23.54 -29.99 -15.57
CA LEU A 753 -23.99 -29.46 -14.30
C LEU A 753 -22.81 -28.84 -13.55
N GLU A 754 -22.76 -27.51 -13.50
CA GLU A 754 -21.76 -26.68 -12.82
C GLU A 754 -21.57 -27.11 -11.36
N GLY A 755 -20.36 -27.51 -10.99
CA GLY A 755 -19.99 -27.85 -9.62
C GLY A 755 -20.77 -29.03 -9.04
N PHE A 756 -21.14 -30.04 -9.85
CA PHE A 756 -21.77 -31.27 -9.36
C PHE A 756 -20.74 -32.37 -9.10
N GLY A 757 -20.47 -32.67 -7.83
CA GLY A 757 -19.54 -33.71 -7.38
C GLY A 757 -20.21 -34.85 -6.62
N HIS A 758 -19.63 -36.04 -6.71
CA HIS A 758 -20.18 -37.27 -6.13
C HIS A 758 -20.47 -37.16 -4.61
N ALA A 759 -19.68 -36.38 -3.89
CA ALA A 759 -19.80 -36.14 -2.45
C ALA A 759 -21.21 -35.77 -1.97
N TYR A 760 -21.95 -35.01 -2.79
CA TYR A 760 -23.31 -34.53 -2.49
C TYR A 760 -24.37 -34.90 -3.54
N THR A 761 -24.00 -35.63 -4.60
CA THR A 761 -24.96 -36.11 -5.62
C THR A 761 -25.26 -37.61 -5.51
N SER A 762 -24.57 -38.32 -4.61
CA SER A 762 -24.67 -39.76 -4.43
C SER A 762 -25.07 -40.16 -3.01
N PRO A 763 -25.88 -41.21 -2.82
CA PRO A 763 -26.17 -41.75 -1.49
C PRO A 763 -24.90 -42.25 -0.76
N LYS A 764 -23.86 -42.61 -1.51
CA LYS A 764 -22.56 -43.05 -0.99
C LYS A 764 -21.61 -41.90 -0.66
N GLY A 765 -21.90 -40.68 -1.11
CA GLY A 765 -21.06 -39.51 -0.84
C GLY A 765 -21.06 -39.14 0.65
N TYR A 766 -19.96 -38.59 1.15
CA TYR A 766 -19.80 -38.25 2.57
C TYR A 766 -20.69 -37.08 3.04
N VAL A 767 -21.16 -36.22 2.13
CA VAL A 767 -22.21 -35.22 2.41
C VAL A 767 -23.61 -35.83 2.24
N GLY A 768 -23.72 -36.83 1.36
CA GLY A 768 -24.96 -37.55 1.04
C GLY A 768 -25.74 -36.91 -0.10
N ASN A 769 -26.79 -37.57 -0.59
CA ASN A 769 -27.44 -37.14 -1.83
C ASN A 769 -28.40 -35.94 -1.64
N PHE A 770 -28.07 -34.79 -2.25
CA PHE A 770 -28.90 -33.57 -2.36
C PHE A 770 -29.46 -33.32 -3.76
N THR A 771 -29.43 -34.34 -4.63
CA THR A 771 -29.97 -34.31 -5.99
C THR A 771 -31.02 -35.41 -6.18
N PRO A 772 -32.21 -35.27 -5.57
CA PRO A 772 -33.25 -36.31 -5.62
C PRO A 772 -33.69 -36.67 -7.04
N PHE A 773 -33.79 -35.70 -7.96
CA PHE A 773 -34.19 -35.97 -9.34
C PHE A 773 -33.07 -36.66 -10.11
N LEU A 774 -31.84 -36.15 -10.08
CA LEU A 774 -30.69 -36.76 -10.74
C LEU A 774 -30.49 -38.21 -10.28
N ASN A 775 -30.64 -38.49 -8.98
CA ASN A 775 -30.58 -39.85 -8.45
C ASN A 775 -31.76 -40.74 -8.88
N SER A 776 -32.96 -40.17 -9.07
CA SER A 776 -34.08 -40.92 -9.65
C SER A 776 -33.84 -41.27 -11.13
N LEU A 777 -33.16 -40.36 -11.84
CA LEU A 777 -32.84 -40.50 -13.26
C LEU A 777 -31.71 -41.51 -13.48
N SER A 778 -30.71 -41.55 -12.60
CA SER A 778 -29.58 -42.49 -12.67
C SER A 778 -30.06 -43.96 -12.62
N ASN A 779 -31.10 -44.26 -11.83
CA ASN A 779 -31.70 -45.61 -11.77
C ASN A 779 -32.41 -46.04 -13.07
N GLN A 780 -32.63 -45.12 -14.01
CA GLN A 780 -33.23 -45.37 -15.33
C GLN A 780 -32.21 -45.17 -16.47
N SER A 781 -30.93 -45.04 -16.13
CA SER A 781 -29.86 -44.66 -17.05
C SER A 781 -28.79 -45.73 -17.15
N LEU A 782 -27.89 -45.57 -18.12
CA LEU A 782 -26.54 -46.11 -18.03
C LEU A 782 -25.74 -45.17 -17.14
N SER A 783 -25.25 -45.61 -15.99
CA SER A 783 -24.55 -44.74 -15.02
C SER A 783 -23.20 -45.31 -14.63
N TRP A 784 -22.19 -44.45 -14.60
CA TRP A 784 -20.86 -44.80 -14.10
C TRP A 784 -20.73 -44.35 -12.66
N GLU A 785 -20.48 -45.31 -11.76
CA GLU A 785 -20.22 -44.99 -10.36
C GLU A 785 -18.87 -44.28 -10.23
N ASN A 786 -17.91 -44.58 -11.10
CA ASN A 786 -16.55 -44.02 -11.11
C ASN A 786 -16.33 -43.03 -12.29
N GLY A 787 -17.19 -42.02 -12.40
CA GLY A 787 -17.09 -40.97 -13.42
C GLY A 787 -16.11 -39.86 -13.03
N LEU A 788 -15.18 -39.52 -13.92
CA LEU A 788 -14.16 -38.49 -13.68
C LEU A 788 -14.27 -37.32 -14.66
N SER A 789 -14.21 -36.11 -14.13
CA SER A 789 -13.89 -34.92 -14.89
C SER A 789 -12.41 -34.92 -15.27
N THR A 790 -12.09 -34.20 -16.35
CA THR A 790 -10.70 -34.04 -16.81
C THR A 790 -10.04 -32.78 -16.26
N ALA A 791 -10.79 -31.98 -15.51
CA ALA A 791 -10.24 -30.86 -14.75
C ALA A 791 -10.98 -30.61 -13.44
N GLY A 792 -10.31 -29.90 -12.52
CA GLY A 792 -10.88 -29.46 -11.24
C GLY A 792 -11.70 -28.18 -11.33
N ARG A 793 -11.89 -27.64 -12.55
CA ARG A 793 -12.65 -26.41 -12.88
C ARG A 793 -13.28 -26.56 -14.28
N THR A 794 -14.24 -25.69 -14.62
CA THR A 794 -15.08 -25.78 -15.83
C THR A 794 -14.30 -25.70 -17.14
N PHE A 795 -13.19 -24.94 -17.22
CA PHE A 795 -12.48 -24.58 -18.46
C PHE A 795 -12.13 -25.75 -19.40
N ALA A 796 -11.93 -26.97 -18.89
CA ALA A 796 -11.60 -28.13 -19.72
C ALA A 796 -12.82 -28.96 -20.15
N ALA A 797 -13.99 -28.76 -19.53
CA ALA A 797 -15.15 -29.63 -19.75
C ALA A 797 -15.61 -29.60 -21.22
N LEU A 798 -15.72 -28.42 -21.84
CA LEU A 798 -16.16 -28.31 -23.23
C LEU A 798 -15.20 -28.99 -24.24
N PRO A 799 -13.89 -28.68 -24.27
CA PRO A 799 -12.93 -29.36 -25.15
C PRO A 799 -12.88 -30.87 -24.95
N SER A 800 -12.86 -31.33 -23.69
CA SER A 800 -12.76 -32.75 -23.37
C SER A 800 -14.02 -33.54 -23.74
N LEU A 801 -15.21 -33.03 -23.39
CA LEU A 801 -16.48 -33.71 -23.66
C LEU A 801 -16.83 -33.76 -25.14
N THR A 802 -16.50 -32.70 -25.89
CA THR A 802 -16.91 -32.59 -27.29
C THR A 802 -15.83 -33.02 -28.27
N GLY A 803 -14.56 -32.92 -27.92
CA GLY A 803 -13.47 -33.25 -28.84
C GLY A 803 -12.39 -34.11 -28.23
N SER A 804 -12.53 -34.61 -26.99
CA SER A 804 -11.49 -35.40 -26.33
C SER A 804 -10.09 -34.77 -26.46
N LEU A 805 -10.03 -33.43 -26.41
CA LEU A 805 -8.85 -32.67 -26.85
C LEU A 805 -7.79 -32.64 -25.75
N PRO A 806 -6.49 -32.58 -26.10
CA PRO A 806 -5.45 -32.36 -25.10
C PRO A 806 -5.56 -30.96 -24.49
N PHE A 807 -4.80 -30.70 -23.43
CA PHE A 807 -4.95 -29.46 -22.67
C PHE A 807 -4.16 -28.26 -23.21
N GLY A 808 -3.04 -28.45 -23.89
CA GLY A 808 -2.11 -27.34 -24.13
C GLY A 808 -1.49 -26.83 -22.82
N LYS A 809 -0.95 -25.60 -22.81
CA LYS A 809 -0.25 -25.07 -21.62
C LYS A 809 -1.21 -24.79 -20.46
N ASN A 810 -2.27 -24.01 -20.72
CA ASN A 810 -3.17 -23.50 -19.67
C ASN A 810 -4.62 -23.99 -19.78
N GLY A 811 -4.84 -25.10 -20.49
CA GLY A 811 -6.15 -25.51 -20.96
C GLY A 811 -6.37 -25.16 -22.43
N PHE A 812 -7.17 -25.97 -23.13
CA PHE A 812 -7.25 -25.92 -24.59
C PHE A 812 -7.84 -24.60 -25.09
N LEU A 813 -8.79 -24.06 -24.32
CA LEU A 813 -9.46 -22.79 -24.63
C LEU A 813 -8.52 -21.57 -24.51
N GLU A 814 -7.38 -21.71 -23.84
CA GLU A 814 -6.37 -20.65 -23.66
C GLU A 814 -5.30 -20.64 -24.76
N THR A 815 -5.49 -21.41 -25.83
CA THR A 815 -4.59 -21.38 -26.98
C THR A 815 -4.81 -20.10 -27.79
N GLU A 816 -3.74 -19.32 -28.01
CA GLU A 816 -3.81 -18.04 -28.75
C GLU A 816 -4.47 -18.17 -30.14
N GLU A 817 -4.18 -19.28 -30.82
CA GLU A 817 -4.78 -19.64 -32.09
C GLU A 817 -5.32 -21.07 -31.98
N ILE A 818 -6.62 -21.23 -32.21
CA ILE A 818 -7.29 -22.52 -32.10
C ILE A 818 -6.82 -23.41 -33.26
N PRO A 819 -6.10 -24.52 -32.98
CA PRO A 819 -5.55 -25.39 -34.03
C PRO A 819 -6.65 -26.15 -34.76
N ASP A 820 -6.38 -26.58 -35.98
CA ASP A 820 -7.28 -27.46 -36.73
C ASP A 820 -7.56 -28.76 -35.94
N HIS A 821 -8.84 -28.99 -35.60
CA HIS A 821 -9.27 -30.13 -34.81
C HIS A 821 -10.72 -30.57 -35.05
N PHE A 822 -11.02 -31.84 -34.74
CA PHE A 822 -12.36 -32.40 -34.78
C PHE A 822 -13.01 -32.42 -33.41
N ASN A 823 -14.29 -32.03 -33.36
CA ASN A 823 -15.15 -32.14 -32.19
C ASN A 823 -16.58 -32.48 -32.63
N LEU A 824 -17.45 -32.86 -31.70
CA LEU A 824 -18.82 -33.29 -31.98
C LEU A 824 -19.61 -32.20 -32.70
N PHE A 825 -19.42 -30.92 -32.39
CA PHE A 825 -20.13 -29.84 -33.08
C PHE A 825 -19.79 -29.82 -34.57
N ASN A 826 -18.50 -29.79 -34.92
CA ASN A 826 -18.11 -29.65 -36.32
C ASN A 826 -18.31 -30.95 -37.13
N ILE A 827 -18.19 -32.13 -36.51
CA ILE A 827 -18.46 -33.41 -37.16
C ILE A 827 -19.96 -33.64 -37.38
N LEU A 828 -20.80 -33.41 -36.36
CA LEU A 828 -22.23 -33.65 -36.47
C LEU A 828 -22.89 -32.61 -37.39
N GLN A 829 -22.47 -31.34 -37.35
CA GLN A 829 -22.91 -30.33 -38.31
C GLN A 829 -22.64 -30.77 -39.76
N ALA A 830 -21.45 -31.30 -40.04
CA ALA A 830 -21.09 -31.82 -41.36
C ALA A 830 -21.95 -33.03 -41.80
N ASN A 831 -22.67 -33.66 -40.86
CA ASN A 831 -23.64 -34.72 -41.10
C ASN A 831 -25.10 -34.23 -41.02
N GLY A 832 -25.32 -32.91 -41.16
CA GLY A 832 -26.66 -32.32 -41.23
C GLY A 832 -27.33 -32.06 -39.89
N PHE A 833 -26.60 -32.20 -38.76
CA PHE A 833 -27.14 -31.83 -37.46
C PHE A 833 -27.20 -30.31 -37.30
N GLU A 834 -28.28 -29.81 -36.70
CA GLU A 834 -28.26 -28.49 -36.08
C GLU A 834 -27.50 -28.53 -34.76
N THR A 835 -26.73 -27.49 -34.43
CA THR A 835 -25.86 -27.48 -33.25
C THR A 835 -26.13 -26.29 -32.34
N GLY A 836 -26.19 -26.51 -31.02
CA GLY A 836 -26.44 -25.45 -30.06
C GLY A 836 -25.60 -25.54 -28.78
N PHE A 837 -25.19 -24.38 -28.27
CA PHE A 837 -24.58 -24.23 -26.95
C PHE A 837 -25.38 -23.21 -26.13
N TYR A 838 -25.78 -23.58 -24.92
CA TYR A 838 -26.67 -22.80 -24.07
C TYR A 838 -26.06 -22.56 -22.70
N TYR A 839 -25.85 -21.30 -22.35
CA TYR A 839 -25.26 -20.89 -21.08
C TYR A 839 -25.90 -19.60 -20.55
N GLY A 840 -26.00 -19.46 -19.23
CA GLY A 840 -26.60 -18.30 -18.56
C GLY A 840 -25.61 -17.15 -18.30
N GLY A 841 -24.31 -17.40 -18.46
CA GLY A 841 -23.23 -16.46 -18.16
C GLY A 841 -22.55 -15.90 -19.41
N ASN A 842 -21.38 -15.29 -19.21
CA ASN A 842 -20.61 -14.64 -20.26
C ASN A 842 -19.66 -15.64 -20.96
N LEU A 843 -19.84 -15.88 -22.26
CA LEU A 843 -18.98 -16.79 -23.04
C LEU A 843 -17.57 -16.26 -23.33
N ASN A 844 -17.26 -15.01 -22.99
CA ASN A 844 -15.89 -14.52 -23.06
C ASN A 844 -15.07 -14.97 -21.85
N PHE A 845 -15.72 -15.39 -20.76
CA PHE A 845 -15.06 -16.06 -19.64
C PHE A 845 -14.51 -17.40 -20.12
N ASP A 846 -13.27 -17.77 -19.78
CA ASP A 846 -12.59 -18.99 -20.23
C ASP A 846 -12.54 -19.17 -21.77
N ASN A 847 -12.68 -18.10 -22.55
CA ASN A 847 -12.61 -18.12 -24.02
C ASN A 847 -13.57 -19.11 -24.73
N TYR A 848 -14.70 -19.48 -24.10
CA TYR A 848 -15.70 -20.37 -24.70
C TYR A 848 -16.15 -19.92 -26.09
N ARG A 849 -16.36 -18.62 -26.28
CA ARG A 849 -16.88 -18.04 -27.52
C ARG A 849 -16.04 -18.42 -28.74
N ASP A 850 -14.72 -18.39 -28.63
CA ASP A 850 -13.84 -18.59 -29.77
C ASP A 850 -13.81 -20.06 -30.21
N PHE A 851 -13.82 -20.99 -29.24
CA PHE A 851 -13.99 -22.42 -29.54
C PHE A 851 -15.33 -22.73 -30.22
N LEU A 852 -16.43 -22.15 -29.72
CA LEU A 852 -17.76 -22.36 -30.29
C LEU A 852 -17.89 -21.77 -31.71
N LYS A 853 -17.28 -20.59 -31.95
CA LYS A 853 -17.19 -19.97 -33.28
C LYS A 853 -16.35 -20.80 -34.25
N TYR A 854 -15.16 -21.24 -33.83
CA TYR A 854 -14.30 -22.13 -34.61
C TYR A 854 -15.06 -23.41 -34.99
N SER A 855 -15.80 -23.98 -34.04
CA SER A 855 -16.60 -25.19 -34.23
C SER A 855 -17.86 -24.98 -35.09
N LYS A 856 -18.14 -23.73 -35.50
CA LYS A 856 -19.30 -23.31 -36.29
C LYS A 856 -20.63 -23.72 -35.63
N VAL A 857 -20.75 -23.58 -34.32
CA VAL A 857 -22.01 -23.88 -33.61
C VAL A 857 -23.14 -22.99 -34.15
N SER A 858 -24.29 -23.59 -34.46
CA SER A 858 -25.40 -22.90 -35.15
C SER A 858 -26.11 -21.90 -34.22
N HIS A 859 -26.35 -22.30 -32.97
CA HIS A 859 -26.96 -21.46 -31.93
C HIS A 859 -26.01 -21.29 -30.76
N ILE A 860 -25.52 -20.07 -30.53
CA ILE A 860 -24.70 -19.73 -29.37
C ILE A 860 -25.53 -18.81 -28.47
N VAL A 861 -25.98 -19.34 -27.33
CA VAL A 861 -26.81 -18.61 -26.36
C VAL A 861 -26.00 -18.31 -25.11
N ASP A 862 -25.88 -17.03 -24.81
CA ASP A 862 -25.12 -16.47 -23.69
C ASP A 862 -25.92 -15.41 -22.92
N ILE A 863 -25.30 -14.76 -21.93
CA ILE A 863 -25.92 -13.71 -21.12
C ILE A 863 -26.61 -12.59 -21.93
N ALA A 864 -26.17 -12.28 -23.15
CA ALA A 864 -26.78 -11.25 -24.01
C ALA A 864 -28.03 -11.73 -24.74
N SER A 865 -28.29 -13.03 -24.76
CA SER A 865 -29.35 -13.69 -25.52
C SER A 865 -30.71 -13.77 -24.79
N TYR A 866 -30.76 -13.33 -23.53
CA TYR A 866 -31.95 -13.40 -22.66
C TYR A 866 -32.63 -12.03 -22.55
N GLY A 867 -33.94 -11.99 -22.77
CA GLY A 867 -34.77 -10.77 -22.63
C GLY A 867 -35.49 -10.67 -21.27
N GLU A 868 -36.36 -9.65 -21.12
CA GLU A 868 -37.02 -9.30 -19.85
C GLU A 868 -37.84 -10.43 -19.20
N GLY A 869 -38.28 -11.43 -19.97
CA GLY A 869 -39.03 -12.58 -19.45
C GLY A 869 -38.21 -13.62 -18.68
N TYR A 870 -36.88 -13.48 -18.64
CA TYR A 870 -35.96 -14.40 -17.95
C TYR A 870 -35.43 -13.80 -16.66
N LYS A 871 -35.36 -14.63 -15.61
CA LYS A 871 -34.85 -14.21 -14.31
C LYS A 871 -33.34 -14.38 -14.24
N ARG A 872 -32.66 -13.31 -13.83
CA ARG A 872 -31.26 -13.36 -13.42
C ARG A 872 -31.13 -13.95 -12.03
N LEU A 873 -29.98 -14.54 -11.72
CA LEU A 873 -29.61 -14.85 -10.35
C LEU A 873 -29.62 -13.57 -9.51
N PRO A 874 -30.00 -13.63 -8.22
CA PRO A 874 -30.03 -12.45 -7.37
C PRO A 874 -28.69 -11.73 -7.40
N ALA A 875 -28.76 -10.41 -7.49
CA ALA A 875 -27.58 -9.58 -7.33
C ALA A 875 -27.05 -9.68 -5.90
N ASN A 876 -25.73 -9.56 -5.77
CA ASN A 876 -25.13 -9.25 -4.48
C ASN A 876 -25.56 -7.84 -4.00
N TYR A 877 -25.10 -7.43 -2.83
CA TYR A 877 -25.49 -6.17 -2.20
C TYR A 877 -25.08 -4.90 -2.99
N GLU A 878 -24.29 -5.03 -4.05
CA GLU A 878 -23.88 -3.93 -4.95
C GLU A 878 -24.64 -3.92 -6.30
N GLY A 879 -25.50 -4.92 -6.55
CA GLY A 879 -26.28 -5.00 -7.79
C GLY A 879 -25.70 -5.92 -8.86
N ASP A 880 -24.58 -6.59 -8.61
CA ASP A 880 -23.90 -7.48 -9.57
C ASP A 880 -24.31 -8.96 -9.45
N SER A 881 -24.38 -9.69 -10.56
CA SER A 881 -24.85 -11.10 -10.64
C SER A 881 -24.09 -11.90 -11.70
N TRP A 882 -23.90 -13.21 -11.47
CA TRP A 882 -23.22 -14.13 -12.40
C TRP A 882 -23.92 -14.28 -13.76
N GLY A 883 -25.25 -14.16 -13.81
CA GLY A 883 -26.01 -14.35 -15.03
C GLY A 883 -27.45 -14.80 -14.80
N TYR A 884 -27.95 -15.66 -15.68
CA TYR A 884 -29.31 -16.21 -15.62
C TYR A 884 -29.36 -17.53 -14.86
N GLU A 885 -30.47 -17.77 -14.16
CA GLU A 885 -30.71 -19.00 -13.39
C GLU A 885 -30.84 -20.24 -14.30
N ASP A 886 -30.62 -21.43 -13.76
CA ASP A 886 -30.60 -22.67 -14.58
C ASP A 886 -31.96 -22.96 -15.23
N GLN A 887 -33.07 -22.61 -14.56
CA GLN A 887 -34.42 -22.70 -15.11
C GLN A 887 -34.56 -21.83 -16.38
N ALA A 888 -33.96 -20.64 -16.37
CA ALA A 888 -33.94 -19.75 -17.52
C ALA A 888 -33.12 -20.34 -18.67
N VAL A 889 -31.95 -20.91 -18.39
CA VAL A 889 -31.08 -21.57 -19.38
C VAL A 889 -31.81 -22.74 -20.06
N PHE A 890 -32.38 -23.66 -19.27
CA PHE A 890 -33.12 -24.80 -19.81
C PHE A 890 -34.34 -24.38 -20.62
N ARG A 891 -35.09 -23.38 -20.16
CA ARG A 891 -36.23 -22.84 -20.90
C ARG A 891 -35.79 -22.18 -22.20
N LYS A 892 -34.67 -21.46 -22.22
CA LYS A 892 -34.12 -20.85 -23.43
C LYS A 892 -33.66 -21.89 -24.44
N ALA A 893 -33.04 -22.98 -23.99
CA ALA A 893 -32.68 -24.10 -24.85
C ALA A 893 -33.90 -24.72 -25.55
N LEU A 894 -35.01 -24.91 -24.81
CA LEU A 894 -36.27 -25.40 -25.38
C LEU A 894 -36.98 -24.39 -26.30
N GLU A 895 -36.80 -23.09 -26.05
CA GLU A 895 -37.34 -22.03 -26.88
C GLU A 895 -36.64 -21.97 -28.24
N VAL A 896 -35.30 -22.00 -28.24
CA VAL A 896 -34.48 -21.89 -29.44
C VAL A 896 -34.52 -23.18 -30.25
N GLN A 897 -34.31 -24.35 -29.59
CA GLN A 897 -34.39 -25.63 -30.29
C GLN A 897 -35.85 -26.06 -30.51
N LYS A 898 -36.36 -25.81 -31.73
CA LYS A 898 -37.67 -26.34 -32.15
C LYS A 898 -37.59 -27.82 -32.53
N VAL A 899 -38.73 -28.50 -32.44
CA VAL A 899 -38.89 -29.85 -32.98
C VAL A 899 -38.78 -29.76 -34.49
N GLN A 900 -37.97 -30.62 -35.09
CA GLN A 900 -37.76 -30.66 -36.53
C GLN A 900 -37.40 -32.07 -37.00
N SER A 901 -37.32 -32.25 -38.32
CA SER A 901 -36.92 -33.51 -38.95
C SER A 901 -35.41 -33.72 -38.97
N LYS A 902 -34.60 -32.65 -38.95
CA LYS A 902 -33.14 -32.76 -38.86
C LYS A 902 -32.72 -33.10 -37.43
N PRO A 903 -31.75 -34.01 -37.23
CA PRO A 903 -31.23 -34.27 -35.90
C PRO A 903 -30.49 -33.04 -35.37
N TYR A 904 -30.34 -32.92 -34.05
CA TYR A 904 -29.55 -31.84 -33.45
C TYR A 904 -28.63 -32.33 -32.33
N PHE A 905 -27.56 -31.59 -32.12
CA PHE A 905 -26.64 -31.73 -30.99
C PHE A 905 -26.60 -30.44 -30.16
N ASN A 906 -27.10 -30.52 -28.93
CA ASN A 906 -27.13 -29.40 -28.00
C ASN A 906 -26.29 -29.69 -26.77
N MET A 907 -25.49 -28.73 -26.32
CA MET A 907 -24.82 -28.75 -25.02
C MET A 907 -25.33 -27.61 -24.15
N ILE A 908 -25.78 -27.93 -22.94
CA ILE A 908 -26.36 -27.00 -21.98
C ILE A 908 -25.48 -26.99 -20.75
N LEU A 909 -24.99 -25.82 -20.34
CA LEU A 909 -24.16 -25.61 -19.15
C LEU A 909 -24.93 -24.77 -18.11
N THR A 910 -25.08 -25.30 -16.90
CA THR A 910 -25.72 -24.57 -15.78
C THR A 910 -24.76 -23.55 -15.14
N LEU A 911 -25.27 -22.74 -14.19
CA LEU A 911 -24.50 -21.64 -13.59
C LEU A 911 -24.82 -21.37 -12.10
N SER A 912 -26.00 -21.79 -11.61
CA SER A 912 -26.56 -21.28 -10.34
C SER A 912 -25.81 -21.70 -9.07
N THR A 913 -24.83 -22.59 -9.19
CA THR A 913 -24.08 -23.26 -8.11
C THR A 913 -22.70 -22.64 -7.88
N HIS A 914 -22.59 -21.32 -8.06
CA HIS A 914 -21.34 -20.57 -7.91
C HIS A 914 -21.36 -19.63 -6.69
N ASN A 915 -20.22 -19.44 -6.01
CA ASN A 915 -20.05 -18.48 -4.91
C ASN A 915 -20.50 -17.07 -5.34
N PRO A 916 -21.36 -16.32 -4.61
CA PRO A 916 -21.86 -16.52 -3.23
C PRO A 916 -23.12 -17.37 -3.01
N PHE A 917 -23.44 -18.27 -3.96
CA PHE A 917 -24.55 -19.23 -3.88
C PHE A 917 -25.92 -18.54 -3.68
N LEU A 918 -26.09 -17.39 -4.35
CA LEU A 918 -27.34 -16.65 -4.36
C LEU A 918 -28.26 -17.23 -5.43
N ILE A 919 -29.45 -17.65 -5.01
CA ILE A 919 -30.46 -18.22 -5.90
C ILE A 919 -31.82 -17.56 -5.70
N ASN A 920 -32.64 -17.55 -6.76
CA ASN A 920 -34.03 -17.13 -6.66
C ASN A 920 -34.84 -18.17 -5.86
N ASN A 921 -35.95 -17.73 -5.26
CA ASN A 921 -36.83 -18.58 -4.45
C ASN A 921 -36.09 -19.34 -3.32
N LYS A 922 -35.03 -18.77 -2.75
CA LYS A 922 -34.20 -19.42 -1.71
C LYS A 922 -35.01 -20.09 -0.59
N ALA A 923 -36.07 -19.44 -0.10
CA ALA A 923 -36.91 -19.99 0.97
C ALA A 923 -37.57 -21.34 0.62
N TYR A 924 -37.93 -21.55 -0.66
CA TYR A 924 -38.48 -22.83 -1.13
C TYR A 924 -37.42 -23.94 -1.10
N TYR A 925 -36.24 -23.68 -1.62
CA TYR A 925 -35.13 -24.64 -1.65
C TYR A 925 -34.53 -24.88 -0.25
N GLU A 926 -34.56 -23.89 0.62
CA GLU A 926 -34.22 -24.04 2.03
C GLU A 926 -35.20 -24.95 2.77
N LYS A 927 -36.50 -24.89 2.45
CA LYS A 927 -37.48 -25.86 2.95
C LYS A 927 -37.14 -27.28 2.50
N MET A 928 -36.84 -27.48 1.21
CA MET A 928 -36.41 -28.78 0.68
C MET A 928 -35.13 -29.30 1.36
N TYR A 929 -34.15 -28.42 1.59
CA TYR A 929 -32.94 -28.73 2.33
C TYR A 929 -33.24 -29.21 3.75
N ASN A 930 -34.09 -28.49 4.49
CA ASN A 930 -34.47 -28.86 5.86
C ASN A 930 -35.24 -30.18 5.92
N GLU A 931 -36.14 -30.43 4.95
CA GLU A 931 -36.86 -31.72 4.82
C GLU A 931 -35.88 -32.86 4.54
N ARG A 932 -34.90 -32.66 3.66
CA ARG A 932 -33.84 -33.63 3.36
C ARG A 932 -33.00 -33.93 4.59
N LEU A 933 -32.59 -32.90 5.32
CA LEU A 933 -31.80 -33.01 6.56
C LEU A 933 -32.58 -33.75 7.67
N GLY A 934 -33.89 -33.52 7.75
CA GLY A 934 -34.81 -34.20 8.68
C GLY A 934 -35.13 -35.65 8.31
N SER A 935 -34.88 -36.07 7.06
CA SER A 935 -35.23 -37.40 6.58
C SER A 935 -34.32 -38.52 7.13
N ASN A 936 -34.74 -39.79 6.92
CA ASN A 936 -33.94 -40.98 7.20
C ASN A 936 -33.00 -41.38 6.04
N LEU A 937 -32.86 -40.52 5.02
CA LEU A 937 -32.02 -40.79 3.84
C LEU A 937 -30.54 -40.43 4.06
N LEU A 938 -30.24 -39.64 5.10
CA LEU A 938 -28.90 -39.22 5.45
C LEU A 938 -28.48 -39.86 6.78
N THR A 939 -27.25 -40.36 6.84
CA THR A 939 -26.63 -40.82 8.09
C THR A 939 -26.41 -39.66 9.06
N PRO A 940 -26.24 -39.90 10.37
CA PRO A 940 -25.92 -38.85 11.34
C PRO A 940 -24.66 -38.03 10.95
N GLU A 941 -23.68 -38.69 10.33
CA GLU A 941 -22.46 -38.04 9.85
C GLU A 941 -22.73 -37.14 8.62
N GLN A 942 -23.47 -37.64 7.63
CA GLN A 942 -23.88 -36.86 6.47
C GLN A 942 -24.69 -35.62 6.87
N LYS A 943 -25.56 -35.74 7.89
CA LYS A 943 -26.30 -34.58 8.42
C LYS A 943 -25.38 -33.51 9.01
N LYS A 944 -24.30 -33.91 9.68
CA LYS A 944 -23.30 -32.98 10.21
C LYS A 944 -22.56 -32.25 9.09
N TRP A 945 -22.13 -32.98 8.07
CA TRP A 945 -21.53 -32.42 6.86
C TRP A 945 -22.47 -31.44 6.16
N ALA A 946 -23.71 -31.85 5.91
CA ALA A 946 -24.70 -31.02 5.25
C ALA A 946 -25.00 -29.72 6.01
N GLY A 947 -24.94 -29.74 7.35
CA GLY A 947 -25.12 -28.55 8.19
C GLY A 947 -24.07 -27.46 7.97
N GLN A 948 -22.85 -27.82 7.56
CA GLN A 948 -21.75 -26.87 7.33
C GLN A 948 -21.87 -26.14 5.99
N TYR A 949 -22.44 -26.80 4.97
CA TYR A 949 -22.48 -26.31 3.58
C TYR A 949 -23.90 -25.98 3.12
N LYS A 950 -24.71 -25.39 4.01
CA LYS A 950 -26.14 -25.16 3.78
C LYS A 950 -26.45 -24.39 2.49
N ASN A 951 -25.75 -23.27 2.24
CA ASN A 951 -26.05 -22.44 1.06
C ASN A 951 -25.67 -23.15 -0.25
N GLN A 952 -24.53 -23.84 -0.27
CA GLN A 952 -24.06 -24.66 -1.39
C GLN A 952 -25.11 -25.73 -1.72
N LEU A 953 -25.55 -26.50 -0.72
CA LEU A 953 -26.51 -27.58 -0.93
C LEU A 953 -27.91 -27.09 -1.32
N ILE A 954 -28.31 -25.90 -0.85
CA ILE A 954 -29.53 -25.22 -1.32
C ILE A 954 -29.42 -24.87 -2.81
N SER A 955 -28.26 -24.39 -3.28
CA SER A 955 -28.04 -24.11 -4.71
C SER A 955 -28.04 -25.38 -5.57
N ILE A 956 -27.51 -26.50 -5.06
CA ILE A 956 -27.56 -27.82 -5.72
C ILE A 956 -29.00 -28.31 -5.86
N LEU A 957 -29.83 -28.19 -4.82
CA LEU A 957 -31.24 -28.54 -4.88
C LEU A 957 -32.01 -27.69 -5.90
N ASN A 958 -31.66 -26.41 -6.04
CA ASN A 958 -32.22 -25.54 -7.07
C ASN A 958 -31.85 -26.01 -8.49
N ALA A 959 -30.59 -26.35 -8.73
CA ALA A 959 -30.13 -26.85 -10.02
C ALA A 959 -30.74 -28.23 -10.36
N ASP A 960 -30.87 -29.14 -9.38
CA ASP A 960 -31.53 -30.44 -9.55
C ASP A 960 -33.03 -30.29 -9.88
N ASP A 961 -33.72 -29.35 -9.24
CA ASP A 961 -35.12 -29.03 -9.53
C ASP A 961 -35.28 -28.36 -10.92
N ALA A 962 -34.33 -27.51 -11.34
CA ALA A 962 -34.29 -26.98 -12.70
C ALA A 962 -34.14 -28.10 -13.75
N LEU A 963 -33.26 -29.07 -13.48
CA LEU A 963 -33.07 -30.25 -14.32
C LEU A 963 -34.34 -31.11 -14.39
N LYS A 964 -35.03 -31.29 -13.27
CA LYS A 964 -36.33 -31.98 -13.21
C LYS A 964 -37.35 -31.32 -14.12
N GLN A 965 -37.52 -30.00 -13.99
CA GLN A 965 -38.46 -29.23 -14.81
C GLN A 965 -38.10 -29.28 -16.30
N PHE A 966 -36.80 -29.28 -16.64
CA PHE A 966 -36.34 -29.47 -18.01
C PHE A 966 -36.82 -30.81 -18.57
N PHE A 967 -36.60 -31.93 -17.87
CA PHE A 967 -37.04 -33.24 -18.31
C PHE A 967 -38.57 -33.39 -18.36
N GLU A 968 -39.30 -32.82 -17.40
CA GLU A 968 -40.77 -32.81 -17.42
C GLU A 968 -41.33 -32.07 -18.63
N ASN A 969 -40.68 -30.97 -19.05
CA ASN A 969 -41.07 -30.24 -20.24
C ASN A 969 -40.59 -30.92 -21.54
N TYR A 970 -39.39 -31.48 -21.55
CA TYR A 970 -38.85 -32.18 -22.71
C TYR A 970 -39.67 -33.44 -23.04
N ARG A 971 -40.09 -34.21 -22.03
CA ARG A 971 -40.93 -35.41 -22.19
C ARG A 971 -42.24 -35.16 -22.96
N LYS A 972 -42.74 -33.92 -22.96
CA LYS A 972 -43.95 -33.52 -23.70
C LYS A 972 -43.70 -33.36 -25.20
N ARG A 973 -42.44 -33.32 -25.64
CA ARG A 973 -42.08 -33.15 -27.04
C ARG A 973 -42.11 -34.49 -27.79
N PRO A 974 -42.55 -34.49 -29.06
CA PRO A 974 -42.60 -35.71 -29.87
C PRO A 974 -41.21 -36.29 -30.19
N ASP A 975 -40.16 -35.48 -30.17
CA ASP A 975 -38.78 -35.91 -30.41
C ASP A 975 -38.09 -36.50 -29.17
N PHE A 976 -38.75 -36.51 -28.00
CA PHE A 976 -38.21 -37.13 -26.79
C PHE A 976 -37.89 -38.62 -26.96
N ALA A 977 -38.78 -39.36 -27.63
CA ALA A 977 -38.64 -40.81 -27.84
C ALA A 977 -37.38 -41.20 -28.64
N LYS A 978 -36.80 -40.25 -29.39
CA LYS A 978 -35.60 -40.41 -30.21
C LYS A 978 -34.45 -39.49 -29.78
N THR A 979 -34.40 -39.09 -28.51
CA THR A 979 -33.34 -38.24 -27.97
C THR A 979 -32.47 -39.02 -26.98
N ILE A 980 -31.15 -38.85 -27.10
CA ILE A 980 -30.16 -39.36 -26.16
C ILE A 980 -29.63 -38.19 -25.34
N PHE A 981 -29.69 -38.33 -24.01
CA PHE A 981 -29.18 -37.36 -23.05
C PHE A 981 -27.92 -37.90 -22.41
N PHE A 982 -26.84 -37.13 -22.46
CA PHE A 982 -25.66 -37.34 -21.63
C PHE A 982 -25.63 -36.29 -20.54
N ILE A 983 -25.50 -36.70 -19.29
CA ILE A 983 -25.60 -35.83 -18.13
C ILE A 983 -24.37 -36.05 -17.26
N THR A 984 -23.64 -34.97 -16.97
CA THR A 984 -22.46 -35.05 -16.12
C THR A 984 -22.23 -33.76 -15.34
N GLY A 985 -21.47 -33.84 -14.25
CA GLY A 985 -20.84 -32.64 -13.67
C GLY A 985 -19.63 -32.22 -14.48
N ASP A 986 -19.33 -30.92 -14.52
CA ASP A 986 -18.07 -30.41 -15.06
C ASP A 986 -16.90 -30.68 -14.11
N HIS A 987 -17.09 -30.44 -12.80
CA HIS A 987 -16.18 -30.76 -11.70
C HIS A 987 -16.93 -30.80 -10.35
N SER A 988 -16.25 -31.25 -9.28
CA SER A 988 -16.77 -31.13 -7.92
C SER A 988 -16.56 -29.72 -7.36
N MET A 989 -17.49 -29.23 -6.53
CA MET A 989 -17.45 -27.89 -5.94
C MET A 989 -16.36 -27.82 -4.85
N PRO A 990 -15.30 -27.02 -5.04
CA PRO A 990 -14.20 -26.96 -4.07
C PRO A 990 -14.53 -26.21 -2.78
N GLU A 991 -15.61 -25.41 -2.76
CA GLU A 991 -16.11 -24.75 -1.55
C GLU A 991 -16.72 -25.75 -0.54
N ILE A 992 -16.96 -26.99 -0.96
CA ILE A 992 -17.23 -28.12 -0.05
C ILE A 992 -15.91 -28.84 0.16
N LEU A 993 -15.51 -28.96 1.42
CA LEU A 993 -14.24 -29.59 1.81
C LEU A 993 -14.09 -30.99 1.19
N ILE A 994 -13.03 -31.15 0.39
CA ILE A 994 -12.64 -32.37 -0.29
C ILE A 994 -11.95 -33.32 0.71
N GLN A 995 -12.40 -34.57 0.79
CA GLN A 995 -11.82 -35.59 1.66
C GLN A 995 -10.64 -36.29 0.97
N ASP A 996 -10.90 -36.94 -0.17
CA ASP A 996 -9.90 -37.59 -1.00
C ASP A 996 -9.58 -36.72 -2.22
N LYS A 997 -8.33 -36.65 -2.65
CA LYS A 997 -7.92 -35.74 -3.76
C LYS A 997 -8.65 -36.07 -5.06
N ILE A 998 -8.97 -37.35 -5.29
CA ILE A 998 -9.75 -37.79 -6.45
C ILE A 998 -11.21 -37.29 -6.43
N ASP A 999 -11.79 -36.96 -5.26
CA ASP A 999 -13.16 -36.45 -5.14
C ASP A 999 -13.36 -35.13 -5.89
N ARG A 1000 -12.30 -34.34 -6.04
CA ARG A 1000 -12.29 -33.10 -6.85
C ARG A 1000 -12.78 -33.35 -8.26
N PHE A 1001 -12.44 -34.51 -8.81
CA PHE A 1001 -12.71 -34.90 -10.18
C PHE A 1001 -13.87 -35.89 -10.28
N HIS A 1002 -14.35 -36.43 -9.15
CA HIS A 1002 -15.44 -37.40 -9.15
C HIS A 1002 -16.79 -36.72 -9.37
N VAL A 1003 -17.34 -36.90 -10.57
CA VAL A 1003 -18.59 -36.27 -11.02
C VAL A 1003 -19.65 -37.33 -11.31
N PRO A 1004 -20.96 -37.02 -11.20
CA PRO A 1004 -21.98 -37.87 -11.77
C PRO A 1004 -21.76 -37.99 -13.29
N MET A 1005 -21.93 -39.18 -13.85
CA MET A 1005 -21.84 -39.41 -15.29
C MET A 1005 -22.87 -40.46 -15.70
N MET A 1006 -23.82 -40.08 -16.57
CA MET A 1006 -24.88 -40.98 -17.00
C MET A 1006 -25.41 -40.67 -18.41
N ILE A 1007 -25.94 -41.71 -19.06
CA ILE A 1007 -26.67 -41.62 -20.33
C ILE A 1007 -28.10 -42.07 -20.09
N TYR A 1008 -29.05 -41.18 -20.39
CA TYR A 1008 -30.48 -41.45 -20.35
C TYR A 1008 -31.07 -41.36 -21.75
N SER A 1009 -31.93 -42.31 -22.13
CA SER A 1009 -32.71 -42.23 -23.37
C SER A 1009 -33.90 -43.17 -23.30
N PRO A 1010 -35.06 -42.82 -23.89
CA PRO A 1010 -36.13 -43.79 -24.16
C PRO A 1010 -35.70 -44.95 -25.06
N LEU A 1011 -34.59 -44.81 -25.80
CA LEU A 1011 -34.01 -45.87 -26.62
C LEU A 1011 -33.23 -46.91 -25.80
N LEU A 1012 -32.99 -46.72 -24.51
CA LEU A 1012 -32.25 -47.70 -23.70
C LEU A 1012 -32.99 -49.04 -23.62
N LYS A 1013 -32.25 -50.14 -23.80
CA LYS A 1013 -32.74 -51.51 -23.59
C LYS A 1013 -33.06 -51.79 -22.11
N GLY A 1014 -32.39 -51.07 -21.22
CA GLY A 1014 -32.58 -51.14 -19.77
C GLY A 1014 -31.50 -50.33 -19.05
N PRO A 1015 -31.71 -49.98 -17.76
CA PRO A 1015 -30.71 -49.31 -16.95
C PRO A 1015 -29.54 -50.26 -16.64
N LYS A 1016 -28.34 -49.71 -16.50
CA LYS A 1016 -27.15 -50.47 -16.08
C LYS A 1016 -26.16 -49.56 -15.34
N LYS A 1017 -25.60 -50.09 -14.27
CA LYS A 1017 -24.50 -49.45 -13.53
C LYS A 1017 -23.16 -50.04 -13.93
N PHE A 1018 -22.16 -49.19 -14.10
CA PHE A 1018 -20.77 -49.57 -14.41
C PHE A 1018 -19.85 -49.15 -13.27
N LEU A 1019 -18.90 -50.02 -12.93
CA LEU A 1019 -17.89 -49.77 -11.90
C LEU A 1019 -16.56 -49.32 -12.51
N LYS A 1020 -16.34 -49.57 -13.80
CA LYS A 1020 -15.13 -49.13 -14.49
C LYS A 1020 -15.05 -47.60 -14.51
N THR A 1021 -13.84 -47.08 -14.27
CA THR A 1021 -13.55 -45.64 -14.34
C THR A 1021 -13.74 -45.11 -15.76
N ALA A 1022 -14.51 -44.05 -15.91
CA ALA A 1022 -14.77 -43.38 -17.18
C ALA A 1022 -14.50 -41.88 -17.04
N GLY A 1023 -13.74 -41.31 -17.98
CA GLY A 1023 -13.41 -39.88 -17.99
C GLY A 1023 -14.18 -39.09 -19.05
N HIS A 1024 -14.24 -37.76 -18.93
CA HIS A 1024 -14.80 -36.89 -19.98
C HIS A 1024 -14.20 -37.13 -21.37
N PHE A 1025 -12.91 -37.52 -21.44
CA PHE A 1025 -12.25 -37.85 -22.72
C PHE A 1025 -12.89 -39.00 -23.49
N ASP A 1026 -13.62 -39.90 -22.82
CA ASP A 1026 -14.24 -41.05 -23.48
C ASP A 1026 -15.61 -40.76 -24.09
N VAL A 1027 -16.16 -39.57 -23.84
CA VAL A 1027 -17.54 -39.23 -24.23
C VAL A 1027 -17.66 -39.03 -25.74
N ALA A 1028 -16.93 -38.08 -26.33
CA ALA A 1028 -16.97 -37.82 -27.77
C ALA A 1028 -16.64 -39.06 -28.63
N PRO A 1029 -15.59 -39.85 -28.33
CA PRO A 1029 -15.32 -41.09 -29.04
C PRO A 1029 -16.49 -42.07 -29.05
N SER A 1030 -17.15 -42.25 -27.91
CA SER A 1030 -18.26 -43.20 -27.76
C SER A 1030 -19.47 -42.84 -28.59
N PHE A 1031 -19.87 -41.56 -28.55
CA PHE A 1031 -21.01 -41.09 -29.33
C PHE A 1031 -20.71 -41.11 -30.84
N LEU A 1032 -19.50 -40.71 -31.24
CA LEU A 1032 -19.13 -40.77 -32.65
C LEU A 1032 -19.11 -42.22 -33.18
N ALA A 1033 -18.57 -43.16 -32.40
CA ALA A 1033 -18.56 -44.58 -32.77
C ALA A 1033 -19.99 -45.16 -32.91
N TYR A 1034 -20.90 -44.80 -31.99
CA TYR A 1034 -22.31 -45.18 -32.07
C TYR A 1034 -22.98 -44.67 -33.36
N TYR A 1035 -22.87 -43.38 -33.66
CA TYR A 1035 -23.47 -42.82 -34.88
C TYR A 1035 -22.84 -43.38 -36.16
N ARG A 1036 -21.51 -43.55 -36.19
CA ARG A 1036 -20.77 -44.16 -37.30
C ARG A 1036 -21.27 -45.57 -37.62
N LYS A 1037 -21.46 -46.42 -36.62
CA LYS A 1037 -21.84 -47.83 -36.81
C LYS A 1037 -23.32 -48.05 -37.05
N ASN A 1038 -24.18 -47.21 -36.46
CA ASN A 1038 -25.63 -47.44 -36.49
C ASN A 1038 -26.36 -46.62 -37.56
N TYR A 1039 -25.83 -45.46 -37.95
CA TYR A 1039 -26.51 -44.50 -38.84
C TYR A 1039 -25.66 -44.02 -40.02
N ASN A 1040 -24.52 -44.69 -40.29
CA ASN A 1040 -23.65 -44.42 -41.44
C ASN A 1040 -23.18 -42.95 -41.56
N LEU A 1041 -22.94 -42.27 -40.44
CA LEU A 1041 -22.39 -40.91 -40.48
C LEU A 1041 -20.99 -40.89 -41.13
N ASN A 1042 -20.75 -39.87 -41.93
CA ASN A 1042 -19.42 -39.55 -42.45
C ASN A 1042 -18.56 -39.03 -41.29
N THR A 1043 -17.59 -39.83 -40.87
CA THR A 1043 -16.72 -39.54 -39.72
C THR A 1043 -15.26 -39.52 -40.16
N PRO A 1044 -14.40 -38.73 -39.50
CA PRO A 1044 -12.98 -38.70 -39.84
C PRO A 1044 -12.33 -40.06 -39.57
N SER A 1045 -11.41 -40.49 -40.46
CA SER A 1045 -10.66 -41.74 -40.28
C SER A 1045 -9.50 -41.62 -39.30
N THR A 1046 -9.14 -40.39 -38.92
CA THR A 1046 -8.06 -40.04 -37.99
C THR A 1046 -8.45 -38.84 -37.15
N VAL A 1047 -8.05 -38.80 -35.89
CA VAL A 1047 -8.39 -37.73 -34.93
C VAL A 1047 -7.18 -37.39 -34.05
N ALA A 1048 -7.29 -36.31 -33.26
CA ALA A 1048 -6.31 -35.94 -32.23
C ALA A 1048 -6.84 -36.14 -30.80
N TRP A 1049 -7.70 -37.15 -30.62
CA TRP A 1049 -8.42 -37.41 -29.38
C TRP A 1049 -7.55 -38.15 -28.36
N VAL A 1050 -7.62 -37.76 -27.09
CA VAL A 1050 -6.89 -38.39 -25.98
C VAL A 1050 -7.56 -39.70 -25.57
N GLY A 1051 -8.88 -39.67 -25.38
CA GLY A 1051 -9.69 -40.80 -24.92
C GLY A 1051 -9.75 -41.96 -25.92
N LYS A 1052 -10.28 -43.08 -25.43
CA LYS A 1052 -10.43 -44.33 -26.20
C LYS A 1052 -11.88 -44.79 -26.31
N GLY A 1053 -12.79 -44.13 -25.61
CA GLY A 1053 -14.22 -44.46 -25.58
C GLY A 1053 -14.60 -45.26 -24.35
N LEU A 1054 -15.89 -45.24 -24.03
CA LEU A 1054 -16.50 -45.95 -22.93
C LEU A 1054 -16.37 -47.46 -23.16
N SER A 1055 -16.19 -48.21 -22.08
CA SER A 1055 -16.00 -49.66 -22.12
C SER A 1055 -16.75 -50.36 -21.01
N SER A 1056 -17.01 -51.67 -21.17
CA SER A 1056 -17.67 -52.47 -20.15
C SER A 1056 -16.71 -52.86 -19.02
N ASP A 1057 -17.27 -53.29 -17.88
CA ASP A 1057 -16.48 -53.75 -16.73
C ASP A 1057 -15.63 -55.01 -17.04
N SER A 1058 -15.97 -55.77 -18.10
CA SER A 1058 -15.24 -56.98 -18.49
C SER A 1058 -14.08 -56.71 -19.47
N GLU A 1059 -14.00 -55.51 -20.05
CA GLU A 1059 -12.95 -55.19 -21.03
C GLU A 1059 -11.65 -54.74 -20.36
N ILE A 1060 -10.54 -55.41 -20.70
CA ILE A 1060 -9.17 -55.04 -20.32
C ILE A 1060 -8.71 -53.87 -21.22
N ASN A 1061 -9.40 -52.74 -21.13
CA ASN A 1061 -8.97 -51.51 -21.82
C ASN A 1061 -8.24 -50.62 -20.80
N LYS A 1062 -6.95 -50.36 -21.06
CA LYS A 1062 -6.10 -49.47 -20.26
C LYS A 1062 -6.37 -48.03 -20.68
N SER A 1063 -7.21 -47.34 -19.92
CA SER A 1063 -7.48 -45.91 -20.09
C SER A 1063 -6.57 -45.10 -19.17
N ASP A 1064 -5.97 -44.07 -19.75
CA ASP A 1064 -5.10 -43.13 -19.09
C ASP A 1064 -5.81 -41.76 -19.10
N TYR A 1065 -6.07 -41.21 -17.92
CA TYR A 1065 -6.77 -39.94 -17.74
C TYR A 1065 -5.80 -38.93 -17.11
N PRO A 1066 -5.12 -38.11 -17.94
CA PRO A 1066 -4.46 -36.92 -17.45
C PRO A 1066 -5.52 -35.90 -17.03
N ILE A 1067 -5.29 -35.25 -15.89
CA ILE A 1067 -6.27 -34.36 -15.26
C ILE A 1067 -5.54 -33.06 -14.89
N MET A 1068 -6.14 -31.92 -15.26
CA MET A 1068 -5.66 -30.60 -14.82
C MET A 1068 -6.41 -30.13 -13.58
N GLN A 1069 -5.71 -29.95 -12.47
CA GLN A 1069 -6.33 -29.46 -11.24
C GLN A 1069 -6.83 -28.01 -11.40
N SER A 1070 -6.04 -27.17 -12.06
CA SER A 1070 -6.35 -25.76 -12.38
C SER A 1070 -5.73 -25.40 -13.74
N LYS A 1071 -5.88 -24.13 -14.21
CA LYS A 1071 -5.34 -23.70 -15.50
C LYS A 1071 -3.82 -23.85 -15.57
N SER A 1072 -3.08 -23.81 -14.46
CA SER A 1072 -1.62 -23.98 -14.48
C SER A 1072 -1.10 -25.35 -14.05
N LEU A 1073 -1.95 -26.26 -13.56
CA LEU A 1073 -1.52 -27.46 -12.85
C LEU A 1073 -1.97 -28.74 -13.55
N LEU A 1074 -1.06 -29.37 -14.29
CA LEU A 1074 -1.20 -30.73 -14.83
C LEU A 1074 -0.43 -31.70 -13.94
N THR A 1075 -1.01 -32.02 -12.79
CA THR A 1075 -0.38 -32.78 -11.69
C THR A 1075 -0.99 -34.17 -11.48
N ASP A 1076 -2.16 -34.40 -12.05
CA ASP A 1076 -3.00 -35.54 -11.74
C ASP A 1076 -3.10 -36.52 -12.92
N PHE A 1077 -3.00 -37.81 -12.63
CA PHE A 1077 -3.05 -38.86 -13.65
C PHE A 1077 -3.66 -40.15 -13.09
N VAL A 1078 -4.76 -40.60 -13.70
CA VAL A 1078 -5.39 -41.88 -13.36
C VAL A 1078 -5.11 -42.89 -14.46
N SER A 1079 -4.58 -44.05 -14.10
CA SER A 1079 -4.27 -45.15 -15.02
C SER A 1079 -4.67 -46.47 -14.39
N ASP A 1080 -5.67 -47.12 -14.98
CA ASP A 1080 -6.33 -48.31 -14.43
C ASP A 1080 -6.90 -48.04 -13.00
N LYS A 1081 -6.29 -48.62 -11.96
CA LYS A 1081 -6.63 -48.42 -10.55
C LYS A 1081 -5.63 -47.51 -9.83
N TYR A 1082 -4.62 -46.99 -10.52
CA TYR A 1082 -3.58 -46.17 -9.92
C TYR A 1082 -3.90 -44.72 -10.17
N TYR A 1083 -3.67 -43.91 -9.14
CA TYR A 1083 -3.82 -42.47 -9.20
C TYR A 1083 -2.51 -41.83 -8.76
N LEU A 1084 -1.99 -40.94 -9.59
CA LEU A 1084 -0.80 -40.16 -9.33
C LEU A 1084 -1.23 -38.72 -9.08
N HIS A 1085 -0.88 -38.19 -7.92
CA HIS A 1085 -1.10 -36.80 -7.54
C HIS A 1085 0.19 -36.23 -6.98
N ASP A 1086 0.71 -35.15 -7.58
CA ASP A 1086 1.93 -34.47 -7.13
C ASP A 1086 3.11 -35.44 -6.91
N ASN A 1087 3.33 -36.33 -7.89
CA ASN A 1087 4.31 -37.43 -7.87
C ASN A 1087 4.13 -38.49 -6.76
N LYS A 1088 3.05 -38.43 -5.97
CA LYS A 1088 2.69 -39.46 -4.98
C LYS A 1088 1.69 -40.44 -5.59
N LEU A 1089 1.90 -41.73 -5.31
CA LEU A 1089 1.12 -42.81 -5.88
C LEU A 1089 0.05 -43.29 -4.89
N PHE A 1090 -1.16 -43.46 -5.41
CA PHE A 1090 -2.33 -43.96 -4.71
C PHE A 1090 -2.96 -45.12 -5.48
N ILE A 1091 -3.68 -45.99 -4.76
CA ILE A 1091 -4.59 -46.97 -5.36
C ILE A 1091 -6.02 -46.49 -5.14
N LEU A 1092 -6.82 -46.55 -6.19
CA LEU A 1092 -8.24 -46.26 -6.16
C LEU A 1092 -9.05 -47.55 -5.94
N ASN A 1093 -9.89 -47.55 -4.92
CA ASN A 1093 -10.87 -48.59 -4.66
C ASN A 1093 -12.27 -47.98 -4.60
N ASN A 1094 -13.08 -48.16 -5.66
CA ASN A 1094 -14.35 -47.43 -5.85
C ASN A 1094 -14.20 -45.90 -5.72
N LEU A 1095 -13.09 -45.37 -6.24
CA LEU A 1095 -12.66 -43.97 -6.13
C LEU A 1095 -12.42 -43.44 -4.71
N ASN A 1096 -12.30 -44.31 -3.70
CA ASN A 1096 -11.59 -43.94 -2.48
C ASN A 1096 -10.09 -44.10 -2.72
N GLU A 1097 -9.27 -43.15 -2.27
CA GLU A 1097 -7.82 -43.20 -2.45
C GLU A 1097 -7.12 -43.78 -1.21
N GLU A 1098 -6.17 -44.68 -1.43
CA GLU A 1098 -5.28 -45.20 -0.39
C GLU A 1098 -3.83 -45.01 -0.82
N GLY A 1099 -2.99 -44.46 0.07
CA GLY A 1099 -1.56 -44.27 -0.20
C GLY A 1099 -0.87 -45.58 -0.56
N TYR A 1100 -0.05 -45.57 -1.63
CA TYR A 1100 0.57 -46.78 -2.14
C TYR A 1100 2.07 -46.59 -2.44
N GLU A 1101 2.91 -47.20 -1.63
CA GLU A 1101 4.37 -47.12 -1.77
C GLU A 1101 4.90 -48.31 -2.59
N ASN A 1102 5.12 -48.09 -3.89
CA ASN A 1102 5.81 -49.03 -4.76
C ASN A 1102 6.60 -48.26 -5.84
N SER A 1103 7.92 -48.25 -5.75
CA SER A 1103 8.82 -47.49 -6.63
C SER A 1103 8.74 -47.92 -8.10
N ASP A 1104 8.57 -49.22 -8.38
CA ASP A 1104 8.49 -49.73 -9.75
C ASP A 1104 7.17 -49.32 -10.42
N VAL A 1105 6.06 -49.40 -9.68
CA VAL A 1105 4.75 -48.93 -10.17
C VAL A 1105 4.78 -47.42 -10.33
N LEU A 1106 5.33 -46.67 -9.37
CA LEU A 1106 5.46 -45.21 -9.46
C LEU A 1106 6.24 -44.82 -10.71
N LYS A 1107 7.42 -45.42 -10.95
CA LYS A 1107 8.23 -45.14 -12.14
C LYS A 1107 7.45 -45.41 -13.44
N LYS A 1108 6.68 -46.50 -13.48
CA LYS A 1108 5.87 -46.89 -14.65
C LYS A 1108 4.71 -45.92 -14.91
N ILE A 1109 3.93 -45.58 -13.87
CA ILE A 1109 2.77 -44.69 -13.99
C ILE A 1109 3.23 -43.26 -14.28
N LYS A 1110 4.27 -42.79 -13.58
CA LYS A 1110 4.91 -41.50 -13.83
C LYS A 1110 5.45 -41.42 -15.27
N GLY A 1111 6.13 -42.45 -15.76
CA GLY A 1111 6.63 -42.48 -17.14
C GLY A 1111 5.52 -42.34 -18.21
N ARG A 1112 4.32 -42.91 -17.98
CA ARG A 1112 3.16 -42.70 -18.85
C ARG A 1112 2.64 -41.27 -18.79
N PHE A 1113 2.62 -40.69 -17.59
CA PHE A 1113 2.19 -39.30 -17.41
C PHE A 1113 3.18 -38.32 -18.04
N ASP A 1114 4.48 -38.53 -17.84
CA ASP A 1114 5.56 -37.74 -18.43
C ASP A 1114 5.52 -37.83 -19.96
N GLN A 1115 5.18 -39.00 -20.51
CA GLN A 1115 4.90 -39.15 -21.93
C GLN A 1115 3.74 -38.25 -22.40
N PHE A 1116 2.61 -38.26 -21.69
CA PHE A 1116 1.50 -37.36 -22.01
C PHE A 1116 1.92 -35.88 -21.89
N LYS A 1117 2.66 -35.50 -20.84
CA LYS A 1117 3.17 -34.13 -20.65
C LYS A 1117 4.07 -33.71 -21.81
N SER A 1118 4.94 -34.61 -22.29
CA SER A 1118 5.79 -34.36 -23.45
C SER A 1118 4.97 -34.14 -24.74
N MET A 1119 3.97 -35.01 -24.98
CA MET A 1119 3.04 -34.86 -26.11
C MET A 1119 2.26 -33.54 -26.04
N ASN A 1120 1.74 -33.19 -24.86
CA ASN A 1120 1.03 -31.95 -24.60
C ASN A 1120 1.94 -30.73 -24.77
N SER A 1121 3.20 -30.84 -24.36
CA SER A 1121 4.23 -29.81 -24.53
C SER A 1121 4.53 -29.53 -25.99
N LYS A 1122 4.81 -30.58 -26.75
CA LYS A 1122 5.02 -30.48 -28.19
C LYS A 1122 3.80 -29.91 -28.92
N PHE A 1123 2.59 -30.25 -28.49
CA PHE A 1123 1.37 -29.66 -29.02
C PHE A 1123 1.34 -28.13 -28.84
N TYR A 1124 1.52 -27.61 -27.63
CA TYR A 1124 1.42 -26.15 -27.43
C TYR A 1124 2.62 -25.38 -28.02
N GLN A 1125 3.80 -25.99 -28.13
CA GLN A 1125 4.96 -25.40 -28.82
C GLN A 1125 4.73 -25.28 -30.33
N THR A 1126 4.18 -26.32 -30.95
CA THR A 1126 3.96 -26.36 -32.42
C THR A 1126 2.65 -25.72 -32.84
N LYS A 1127 1.69 -25.59 -31.91
CA LYS A 1127 0.31 -25.10 -32.13
C LYS A 1127 -0.44 -25.92 -33.19
N LYS A 1128 -0.13 -27.21 -33.34
CA LYS A 1128 -0.77 -28.09 -34.34
C LYS A 1128 -1.13 -29.45 -33.76
N LEU A 1129 -2.36 -29.91 -34.04
CA LEU A 1129 -2.86 -31.22 -33.58
C LEU A 1129 -2.86 -32.29 -34.67
N MET A 1130 -3.05 -31.88 -35.93
CA MET A 1130 -3.07 -32.76 -37.10
C MET A 1130 -2.73 -31.92 -38.34
N PRO A 1131 -2.39 -32.55 -39.49
CA PRO A 1131 -2.21 -31.80 -40.73
C PRO A 1131 -3.51 -31.13 -41.18
N ASP A 1132 -3.45 -29.84 -41.54
CA ASP A 1132 -4.60 -29.03 -41.98
C ASP A 1132 -5.36 -29.66 -43.16
N SER A 1133 -4.66 -30.44 -43.99
CA SER A 1133 -5.23 -31.18 -45.10
C SER A 1133 -6.25 -32.24 -44.65
N VAL A 1134 -6.10 -32.83 -43.46
CA VAL A 1134 -7.05 -33.81 -42.90
C VAL A 1134 -8.39 -33.14 -42.62
N PHE A 1135 -8.36 -32.00 -41.91
CA PHE A 1135 -9.56 -31.25 -41.57
C PHE A 1135 -10.22 -30.63 -42.82
N THR A 1136 -9.42 -29.99 -43.67
CA THR A 1136 -9.89 -29.37 -44.92
C THR A 1136 -10.53 -30.38 -45.86
N ASN A 1137 -9.92 -31.56 -46.04
CA ASN A 1137 -10.48 -32.59 -46.92
C ASN A 1137 -11.79 -33.18 -46.36
N PHE A 1138 -11.90 -33.33 -45.04
CA PHE A 1138 -13.15 -33.77 -44.41
C PHE A 1138 -14.28 -32.76 -44.67
N ARG A 1139 -14.03 -31.46 -44.47
CA ARG A 1139 -15.01 -30.39 -44.73
C ARG A 1139 -15.44 -30.34 -46.20
N LYS A 1140 -14.50 -30.47 -47.15
CA LYS A 1140 -14.81 -30.53 -48.59
C LYS A 1140 -15.69 -31.73 -48.96
N LYS A 1141 -15.39 -32.91 -48.42
CA LYS A 1141 -16.15 -34.14 -48.71
C LYS A 1141 -17.58 -34.13 -48.14
N THR A 1142 -17.81 -33.36 -47.09
CA THR A 1142 -19.09 -33.28 -46.37
C THR A 1142 -19.92 -32.05 -46.76
N GLY A 1143 -19.50 -31.30 -47.78
CA GLY A 1143 -20.24 -30.14 -48.32
C GLY A 1143 -20.26 -28.93 -47.39
N GLY A 1144 -19.27 -28.79 -46.51
CA GLY A 1144 -19.22 -27.77 -45.46
C GLY A 1144 -18.50 -26.48 -45.82
#